data_AF-A0A356F9F4-F1
#
_entry.id   AF-A0A356F9F4-F1
#
_cell.length_a   1.000
_cell.length_b   1.000
_cell.length_c   1.000
_cell.angle_alpha   90.00
_cell.angle_beta   90.00
_cell.angle_gamma   90.00
#
_symmetry.space_group_name_H-M   'P 1'
#
loop_
_entity.id
_entity.type
_entity.pdbx_description
1 polymer ?
#
loop_
_entity_poly.entity_id
_entity_poly.type
_entity_poly.pdbx_seq_one_letter_code
_entity_poly.pdbx_strand_id
1 'polypeptide(L)'
;GGVGHGRNALALGPAGDIYAIHGDAVDLPRGVLDRTSPLRQQGLPSRPHEGHVLRMSPDGSRKELFCGGMRNPFGIAFNTEGEAFTYDADAEFDMGSPWYRPTRVMHLSSGADFGWRAVTGSWPPYFPDHPDNTQPVLDIGKGSPTGVRFGTGSHFPPEYSKALYILDWAYGRILAVHLVPRGSSYIGAAEVFLRGQPLNLTDLAFGPDGAMYFTTGGRKTQSGLYRVSYTGSKIKARERSLQEKEREALAGEHRKRRREVEAYHGTGKVYDGPLSRPSDDVRIAQAVKIALEHAGKLPATKARLRKTNVDGATVGLLAAEAKIATPGRLPGLVREWLAENRDWKSWALSQKMGFVDLFRRVVARGQLPARSRELISSTFQEHFPAASGELNRALAALLIELDPAVSVQKTVSLLADTTAQAERLHYLYHLRGARLGWTQASRREFFSSFNSPRSFIGGRGLPGFLGHLQRDARATLSAAEKKEFVDLFEKPNTPPPLPDLSERQLVKEWKLVDLEAGLNFEASSQGRASGRKVFAQALCSRCHRHGLEGGPVGPELTYVSRRFSRRDLLAEILDPSRSIAENYQTVVLELKDGRVLSGQVIPNLDYRDPHLQLAIDPLRPDKLTRIAKTSIHATRRSPVSLMPAGLLDTFSRKEILDLLAWIELGADKDGG
;
A
#
# COMPACT_ATOMS: atom_id res chain seq x y z
N GLY A 1 -12.94 -10.91 -17.91
CA GLY A 1 -11.86 -10.38 -17.06
C GLY A 1 -10.73 -11.36 -17.11
N GLY A 2 -9.55 -10.94 -17.58
CA GLY A 2 -8.33 -11.73 -17.40
C GLY A 2 -7.85 -11.57 -15.95
N VAL A 3 -7.03 -12.51 -15.49
CA VAL A 3 -6.35 -12.43 -14.19
C VAL A 3 -5.51 -11.14 -14.17
N GLY A 4 -5.88 -10.18 -13.33
CA GLY A 4 -5.30 -8.83 -13.30
C GLY A 4 -6.21 -7.81 -12.61
N HIS A 5 -5.75 -6.56 -12.47
CA HIS A 5 -6.52 -5.46 -11.86
C HIS A 5 -7.58 -4.91 -12.84
N GLY A 6 -8.61 -5.70 -13.09
CA GLY A 6 -9.57 -5.48 -14.16
C GLY A 6 -10.81 -4.69 -13.76
N ARG A 7 -11.89 -4.89 -14.53
CA ARG A 7 -13.23 -4.37 -14.21
C ARG A 7 -13.84 -5.30 -13.17
N ASN A 8 -14.09 -4.78 -11.96
CA ASN A 8 -14.38 -5.64 -10.80
C ASN A 8 -15.88 -5.78 -10.54
N ALA A 9 -16.59 -4.70 -10.17
CA ALA A 9 -17.99 -4.81 -9.74
C ALA A 9 -18.87 -3.66 -10.25
N LEU A 10 -20.17 -3.90 -10.26
CA LEU A 10 -21.22 -2.91 -10.42
C LEU A 10 -22.08 -2.87 -9.15
N ALA A 11 -22.57 -1.70 -8.78
CA ALA A 11 -23.60 -1.55 -7.75
C ALA A 11 -24.59 -0.45 -8.12
N LEU A 12 -25.83 -0.64 -7.69
CA LEU A 12 -26.86 0.39 -7.79
C LEU A 12 -26.81 1.26 -6.54
N GLY A 13 -26.66 2.57 -6.73
CA GLY A 13 -26.70 3.54 -5.66
C GLY A 13 -28.13 3.82 -5.19
N PRO A 14 -28.30 4.43 -3.99
CA PRO A 14 -29.62 4.73 -3.44
C PRO A 14 -30.48 5.66 -4.32
N ALA A 15 -29.84 6.51 -5.12
CA ALA A 15 -30.50 7.43 -6.05
C ALA A 15 -30.79 6.79 -7.44
N GLY A 16 -30.50 5.49 -7.62
CA GLY A 16 -30.64 4.78 -8.89
C GLY A 16 -29.44 4.88 -9.84
N ASP A 17 -28.44 5.71 -9.53
CA ASP A 17 -27.21 5.77 -10.33
C ASP A 17 -26.44 4.44 -10.27
N ILE A 18 -25.83 4.04 -11.38
CA ILE A 18 -24.95 2.87 -11.47
C ILE A 18 -23.52 3.29 -11.13
N TYR A 19 -22.89 2.56 -10.21
CA TYR A 19 -21.50 2.71 -9.86
C TYR A 19 -20.71 1.53 -10.40
N ALA A 20 -19.67 1.80 -11.18
CA ALA A 20 -18.77 0.80 -11.74
C ALA A 20 -17.37 0.98 -11.17
N ILE A 21 -16.86 -0.05 -10.50
CA ILE A 21 -15.54 -0.01 -9.85
C ILE A 21 -14.50 -0.82 -10.63
N HIS A 22 -13.35 -0.21 -10.83
CA HIS A 22 -12.29 -0.69 -11.72
C HIS A 22 -10.93 -0.64 -11.02
N GLY A 23 -10.09 -1.64 -11.29
CA GLY A 23 -8.68 -1.67 -10.89
C GLY A 23 -7.80 -0.80 -11.78
N ASP A 24 -6.54 -0.67 -11.37
CA ASP A 24 -5.54 0.21 -11.99
C ASP A 24 -5.08 -0.21 -13.39
N ALA A 25 -5.46 -1.40 -13.88
CA ALA A 25 -5.17 -1.85 -15.23
C ALA A 25 -6.29 -1.52 -16.23
N VAL A 26 -7.36 -0.85 -15.77
CA VAL A 26 -8.45 -0.36 -16.63
C VAL A 26 -8.19 1.10 -17.00
N ASP A 27 -8.21 1.39 -18.30
CA ASP A 27 -8.04 2.76 -18.79
C ASP A 27 -9.22 3.65 -18.37
N LEU A 28 -8.90 4.85 -17.88
CA LEU A 28 -9.89 5.88 -17.67
C LEU A 28 -10.56 6.27 -19.01
N PRO A 29 -11.90 6.32 -19.07
CA PRO A 29 -12.60 6.75 -20.27
C PRO A 29 -12.31 8.23 -20.58
N ARG A 30 -12.17 8.56 -21.87
CA ARG A 30 -11.99 9.96 -22.31
C ARG A 30 -13.33 10.72 -22.26
N GLY A 31 -13.27 12.02 -21.98
CA GLY A 31 -14.42 12.91 -22.07
C GLY A 31 -15.49 12.71 -20.98
N VAL A 32 -15.16 12.03 -19.88
CA VAL A 32 -16.04 11.96 -18.71
C VAL A 32 -15.85 13.19 -17.83
N LEU A 33 -16.93 13.59 -17.15
CA LEU A 33 -16.84 14.63 -16.13
C LEU A 33 -15.97 14.13 -14.98
N ASP A 34 -14.84 14.77 -14.71
CA ASP A 34 -13.96 14.43 -13.60
C ASP A 34 -14.37 15.19 -12.33
N ARG A 35 -14.75 14.48 -11.26
CA ARG A 35 -15.07 15.08 -9.96
C ARG A 35 -13.88 15.13 -9.01
N THR A 36 -12.76 14.52 -9.39
CA THR A 36 -11.53 14.56 -8.61
C THR A 36 -10.76 15.84 -8.89
N SER A 37 -9.76 16.15 -8.05
CA SER A 37 -8.96 17.35 -8.23
C SER A 37 -8.33 17.40 -9.64
N PRO A 38 -8.55 18.48 -10.41
CA PRO A 38 -7.92 18.66 -11.73
C PRO A 38 -6.40 18.88 -11.62
N LEU A 39 -5.91 19.17 -10.40
CA LEU A 39 -4.51 19.44 -10.09
C LEU A 39 -3.87 18.27 -9.31
N ARG A 40 -4.52 17.10 -9.23
CA ARG A 40 -4.06 15.94 -8.45
C ARG A 40 -2.80 15.27 -9.00
N GLN A 41 -2.49 15.49 -10.27
CA GLN A 41 -1.32 14.91 -10.96
C GLN A 41 -0.19 15.92 -11.19
N GLN A 42 -0.39 17.20 -10.85
CA GLN A 42 0.59 18.25 -11.10
C GLN A 42 1.85 18.04 -10.25
N GLY A 43 3.03 18.02 -10.90
CA GLY A 43 4.32 17.89 -10.21
C GLY A 43 4.63 16.51 -9.64
N LEU A 44 3.80 15.50 -9.94
CA LEU A 44 4.01 14.12 -9.52
C LEU A 44 4.39 13.25 -10.72
N PRO A 45 5.38 12.34 -10.58
CA PRO A 45 5.58 11.28 -11.56
C PRO A 45 4.32 10.39 -11.53
N SER A 46 3.39 10.65 -12.43
CA SER A 46 2.14 9.89 -12.55
C SER A 46 2.24 8.90 -13.70
N ARG A 47 1.85 7.66 -13.43
CA ARG A 47 1.44 6.73 -14.48
C ARG A 47 -0.09 6.74 -14.53
N PRO A 48 -0.71 6.53 -15.70
CA PRO A 48 -2.17 6.56 -15.83
C PRO A 48 -2.89 5.35 -15.18
N HIS A 49 -2.25 4.65 -14.23
CA HIS A 49 -2.79 3.44 -13.61
C HIS A 49 -3.31 3.78 -12.23
N GLU A 50 -4.60 4.11 -12.17
CA GLU A 50 -5.32 4.21 -10.92
C GLU A 50 -6.67 3.51 -11.04
N GLY A 51 -6.96 2.70 -10.05
CA GLY A 51 -8.30 2.17 -9.84
C GLY A 51 -9.24 3.32 -9.53
N HIS A 52 -10.46 3.22 -10.07
CA HIS A 52 -11.41 4.31 -10.10
C HIS A 52 -12.84 3.80 -10.05
N VAL A 53 -13.75 4.71 -9.68
CA VAL A 53 -15.19 4.48 -9.69
C VAL A 53 -15.83 5.44 -10.68
N LEU A 54 -16.53 4.89 -11.66
CA LEU A 54 -17.40 5.66 -12.53
C LEU A 54 -18.82 5.64 -11.94
N ARG A 55 -19.46 6.81 -11.93
CA ARG A 55 -20.91 6.91 -11.70
C ARG A 55 -21.59 7.28 -12.99
N MET A 56 -22.73 6.66 -13.27
CA MET A 56 -23.54 6.92 -14.45
C MET A 56 -25.01 6.76 -14.12
N SER A 57 -25.85 7.35 -14.98
CA SER A 57 -27.30 7.20 -14.86
C SER A 57 -27.74 5.76 -15.15
N PRO A 58 -28.96 5.35 -14.76
CA PRO A 58 -29.46 4.00 -15.03
C PRO A 58 -29.39 3.58 -16.51
N ASP A 59 -29.52 4.54 -17.43
CA ASP A 59 -29.42 4.35 -18.89
C ASP A 59 -27.97 4.34 -19.42
N GLY A 60 -26.98 4.49 -18.54
CA GLY A 60 -25.55 4.58 -18.88
C GLY A 60 -25.09 5.97 -19.35
N SER A 61 -25.97 6.98 -19.35
CA SER A 61 -25.62 8.37 -19.67
C SER A 61 -25.00 9.11 -18.46
N ARG A 62 -24.63 10.39 -18.65
CA ARG A 62 -24.00 11.26 -17.61
C ARG A 62 -22.87 10.56 -16.83
N LYS A 63 -21.90 10.03 -17.57
CA LYS A 63 -20.74 9.34 -16.99
C LYS A 63 -19.81 10.36 -16.34
N GLU A 64 -19.43 10.07 -15.10
CA GLU A 64 -18.49 10.87 -14.34
C GLU A 64 -17.51 9.98 -13.59
N LEU A 65 -16.27 10.45 -13.50
CA LEU A 65 -15.27 9.89 -12.59
C LEU A 65 -15.63 10.37 -11.18
N PHE A 66 -16.18 9.47 -10.38
CA PHE A 66 -16.69 9.77 -9.04
C PHE A 66 -15.54 9.87 -8.02
N CYS A 67 -14.62 8.91 -8.02
CA CYS A 67 -13.41 8.90 -7.19
C CYS A 67 -12.32 8.00 -7.81
N GLY A 68 -11.08 8.12 -7.33
CA GLY A 68 -9.90 7.46 -7.92
C GLY A 68 -8.81 7.10 -6.90
N GLY A 69 -7.62 6.75 -7.39
CA GLY A 69 -6.45 6.47 -6.57
C GLY A 69 -6.47 5.14 -5.82
N MET A 70 -7.22 4.14 -6.28
CA MET A 70 -7.23 2.78 -5.73
C MET A 70 -6.28 1.85 -6.51
N ARG A 71 -5.94 0.67 -5.97
CA ARG A 71 -5.12 -0.32 -6.70
C ARG A 71 -5.99 -1.31 -7.45
N ASN A 72 -6.73 -2.13 -6.69
CA ASN A 72 -7.60 -3.15 -7.24
C ASN A 72 -8.79 -3.37 -6.29
N PRO A 73 -9.74 -2.43 -6.28
CA PRO A 73 -10.87 -2.44 -5.36
C PRO A 73 -11.97 -3.41 -5.75
N PHE A 74 -12.46 -4.20 -4.79
CA PHE A 74 -13.52 -5.20 -5.01
C PHE A 74 -14.82 -4.81 -4.31
N GLY A 75 -15.91 -4.93 -5.07
CA GLY A 75 -17.27 -4.69 -4.59
C GLY A 75 -17.56 -3.22 -4.27
N ILE A 76 -18.85 -2.90 -4.22
CA ILE A 76 -19.35 -1.63 -3.70
C ILE A 76 -20.58 -1.96 -2.84
N ALA A 77 -20.60 -1.48 -1.60
CA ALA A 77 -21.72 -1.66 -0.69
C ALA A 77 -22.15 -0.30 -0.13
N PHE A 78 -23.45 -0.04 -0.12
CA PHE A 78 -24.02 1.18 0.42
C PHE A 78 -24.59 0.91 1.82
N ASN A 79 -24.27 1.78 2.77
CA ASN A 79 -24.91 1.73 4.08
C ASN A 79 -26.32 2.34 4.03
N THR A 80 -27.04 2.32 5.15
CA THR A 80 -28.40 2.87 5.25
C THR A 80 -28.48 4.40 5.06
N GLU A 81 -27.36 5.11 5.10
CA GLU A 81 -27.27 6.56 4.87
C GLU A 81 -26.91 6.91 3.41
N GLY A 82 -26.72 5.87 2.57
CA GLY A 82 -26.34 6.01 1.18
C GLY A 82 -24.85 6.27 0.94
N GLU A 83 -24.00 6.08 1.95
CA GLU A 83 -22.55 6.19 1.82
C GLU A 83 -21.98 4.89 1.24
N ALA A 84 -21.05 4.99 0.29
CA ALA A 84 -20.49 3.87 -0.46
C ALA A 84 -19.16 3.39 0.13
N PHE A 85 -18.96 2.07 0.17
CA PHE A 85 -17.74 1.44 0.68
C PHE A 85 -17.20 0.37 -0.26
N THR A 86 -15.88 0.18 -0.26
CA THR A 86 -15.20 -0.90 -0.97
C THR A 86 -14.04 -1.47 -0.13
N TYR A 87 -13.44 -2.56 -0.62
CA TYR A 87 -12.26 -3.18 -0.05
C TYR A 87 -11.16 -3.28 -1.11
N ASP A 88 -10.08 -2.53 -0.93
CA ASP A 88 -8.98 -2.41 -1.89
C ASP A 88 -7.83 -3.37 -1.58
N ALA A 89 -7.21 -3.91 -2.63
CA ALA A 89 -6.12 -4.86 -2.52
C ALA A 89 -4.80 -4.18 -2.11
N ASP A 90 -3.96 -4.92 -1.39
CA ASP A 90 -2.63 -4.46 -1.00
C ASP A 90 -1.66 -4.43 -2.18
N ALA A 91 -0.47 -3.88 -1.97
CA ALA A 91 0.65 -4.01 -2.89
C ALA A 91 1.72 -4.92 -2.26
N GLU A 92 1.47 -6.23 -2.17
CA GLU A 92 2.34 -7.15 -1.40
C GLU A 92 3.83 -7.12 -1.81
N PHE A 93 4.13 -6.75 -3.05
CA PHE A 93 5.51 -6.57 -3.54
C PHE A 93 6.25 -5.43 -2.83
N ASP A 94 5.55 -4.43 -2.32
CA ASP A 94 6.10 -3.29 -1.58
C ASP A 94 6.13 -3.51 -0.08
N MET A 95 5.69 -4.66 0.45
CA MET A 95 5.68 -4.95 1.89
C MET A 95 7.00 -4.56 2.56
N GLY A 96 6.95 -3.97 3.76
CA GLY A 96 8.14 -3.51 4.47
C GLY A 96 8.75 -2.20 3.94
N SER A 97 8.41 -1.77 2.73
CA SER A 97 8.73 -0.40 2.31
C SER A 97 7.81 0.62 2.99
N PRO A 98 8.26 1.88 3.15
CA PRO A 98 7.41 2.96 3.62
C PRO A 98 6.17 3.13 2.75
N TRP A 99 6.25 2.91 1.43
CA TRP A 99 5.11 3.11 0.52
C TRP A 99 4.17 1.91 0.41
N TYR A 100 4.37 0.84 1.18
CA TYR A 100 3.42 -0.25 1.26
C TYR A 100 2.02 0.27 1.63
N ARG A 101 0.99 -0.31 1.00
CA ARG A 101 -0.40 -0.12 1.38
C ARG A 101 -1.02 -1.47 1.68
N PRO A 102 -1.54 -1.68 2.91
CA PRO A 102 -2.28 -2.89 3.22
C PRO A 102 -3.62 -2.91 2.48
N THR A 103 -4.28 -4.07 2.53
CA THR A 103 -5.69 -4.15 2.16
C THR A 103 -6.48 -3.28 3.12
N ARG A 104 -7.48 -2.57 2.59
CA ARG A 104 -8.14 -1.51 3.37
C ARG A 104 -9.57 -1.26 2.94
N VAL A 105 -10.41 -0.99 3.92
CA VAL A 105 -11.79 -0.54 3.73
C VAL A 105 -11.78 0.93 3.42
N MET A 106 -12.48 1.33 2.37
CA MET A 106 -12.51 2.71 1.89
C MET A 106 -13.94 3.22 1.85
N HIS A 107 -14.14 4.43 2.36
CA HIS A 107 -15.38 5.19 2.18
C HIS A 107 -15.25 6.06 0.93
N LEU A 108 -16.00 5.67 -0.11
CA LEU A 108 -16.02 6.28 -1.44
C LEU A 108 -16.90 7.53 -1.43
N SER A 109 -16.27 8.70 -1.51
CA SER A 109 -16.95 10.00 -1.58
C SER A 109 -16.56 10.75 -2.86
N SER A 110 -17.33 11.78 -3.23
CA SER A 110 -17.10 12.51 -4.48
C SER A 110 -15.72 13.18 -4.48
N GLY A 111 -14.94 12.93 -5.53
CA GLY A 111 -13.60 13.47 -5.69
C GLY A 111 -12.53 12.83 -4.79
N ALA A 112 -12.87 11.80 -4.00
CA ALA A 112 -11.90 11.08 -3.19
C ALA A 112 -10.76 10.49 -4.05
N ASP A 113 -9.55 10.53 -3.52
CA ASP A 113 -8.34 10.01 -4.16
C ASP A 113 -7.53 9.23 -3.13
N PHE A 114 -7.38 7.92 -3.28
CA PHE A 114 -6.71 7.07 -2.28
C PHE A 114 -5.20 6.90 -2.48
N GLY A 115 -4.62 7.69 -3.42
CA GLY A 115 -3.17 7.89 -3.56
C GLY A 115 -2.40 6.82 -4.31
N TRP A 116 -3.05 5.78 -4.84
CA TRP A 116 -2.38 4.77 -5.67
C TRP A 116 -2.01 5.34 -7.05
N ARG A 117 -0.77 5.11 -7.49
CA ARG A 117 -0.22 5.58 -8.78
C ARG A 117 0.65 4.55 -9.53
N ALA A 118 0.67 3.31 -9.06
CA ALA A 118 1.45 2.21 -9.66
C ALA A 118 2.93 2.57 -9.98
N VAL A 119 3.55 3.33 -9.08
CA VAL A 119 4.97 3.69 -9.13
C VAL A 119 5.63 3.27 -7.82
N THR A 120 6.86 2.74 -7.89
CA THR A 120 7.72 2.62 -6.71
C THR A 120 7.91 4.02 -6.12
N GLY A 121 7.58 4.21 -4.83
CA GLY A 121 7.65 5.52 -4.18
C GLY A 121 6.31 6.24 -3.98
N SER A 122 5.16 5.55 -3.99
CA SER A 122 3.87 6.12 -3.53
C SER A 122 3.82 6.23 -1.99
N TRP A 123 4.39 7.28 -1.41
CA TRP A 123 4.53 7.42 0.05
C TRP A 123 3.19 7.50 0.82
N PRO A 124 3.11 6.98 2.07
CA PRO A 124 1.90 6.89 2.90
C PRO A 124 1.02 8.14 2.97
N PRO A 125 -0.27 8.02 3.33
CA PRO A 125 -1.12 9.19 3.56
C PRO A 125 -0.66 10.11 4.70
N TYR A 126 0.23 9.63 5.60
CA TYR A 126 0.88 10.49 6.61
C TYR A 126 2.17 11.15 6.09
N PHE A 127 2.61 10.78 4.89
CA PHE A 127 3.73 11.41 4.27
C PHE A 127 3.27 12.76 3.71
N PRO A 128 4.02 13.83 4.02
CA PRO A 128 3.63 15.17 3.65
C PRO A 128 3.44 15.29 2.13
N ASP A 129 4.04 14.46 1.28
CA ASP A 129 3.92 14.64 -0.16
C ASP A 129 2.54 14.40 -0.80
N HIS A 130 1.57 13.86 -0.06
CA HIS A 130 0.20 13.64 -0.56
C HIS A 130 -0.97 13.83 0.46
N PRO A 131 -1.16 14.98 1.14
CA PRO A 131 -2.39 15.37 1.86
C PRO A 131 -3.68 15.34 1.03
N ASP A 132 -3.57 15.30 -0.30
CA ASP A 132 -4.69 15.06 -1.20
C ASP A 132 -5.22 13.61 -1.07
N ASN A 133 -4.45 12.72 -0.44
CA ASN A 133 -4.86 11.35 -0.22
C ASN A 133 -5.96 11.27 0.84
N THR A 134 -7.03 10.65 0.42
CA THR A 134 -8.18 10.30 1.20
C THR A 134 -7.82 9.13 2.13
N GLN A 135 -8.00 9.31 3.45
CA GLN A 135 -7.69 8.27 4.44
C GLN A 135 -8.65 7.07 4.32
N PRO A 136 -8.17 5.82 4.47
CA PRO A 136 -9.05 4.66 4.56
C PRO A 136 -9.89 4.71 5.85
N VAL A 137 -10.97 3.93 5.88
CA VAL A 137 -11.79 3.73 7.08
C VAL A 137 -11.08 2.80 8.06
N LEU A 138 -10.42 1.77 7.52
CA LEU A 138 -9.73 0.74 8.29
C LEU A 138 -8.70 0.03 7.41
N ASP A 139 -7.47 -0.06 7.91
CA ASP A 139 -6.44 -0.94 7.36
C ASP A 139 -6.57 -2.34 7.99
N ILE A 140 -6.59 -3.39 7.15
CA ILE A 140 -6.76 -4.79 7.60
C ILE A 140 -5.43 -5.53 7.64
N GLY A 141 -4.47 -5.14 6.80
CA GLY A 141 -3.18 -5.81 6.64
C GLY A 141 -3.10 -6.60 5.33
N LYS A 142 -2.34 -7.68 5.32
CA LYS A 142 -2.22 -8.56 4.14
C LYS A 142 -3.54 -9.29 3.90
N GLY A 143 -3.96 -9.40 2.64
CA GLY A 143 -5.18 -10.09 2.25
C GLY A 143 -5.42 -10.07 0.75
N SER A 144 -6.50 -10.70 0.31
CA SER A 144 -6.92 -10.68 -1.09
C SER A 144 -8.44 -10.42 -1.17
N PRO A 145 -8.85 -9.15 -1.35
CA PRO A 145 -10.26 -8.79 -1.45
C PRO A 145 -10.97 -9.51 -2.60
N THR A 146 -12.20 -9.97 -2.36
CA THR A 146 -13.05 -10.55 -3.42
C THR A 146 -14.48 -10.02 -3.43
N GLY A 147 -14.97 -9.45 -2.34
CA GLY A 147 -16.31 -8.88 -2.28
C GLY A 147 -16.58 -8.10 -1.00
N VAL A 148 -17.60 -7.24 -1.06
CA VAL A 148 -18.09 -6.44 0.07
C VAL A 148 -19.62 -6.37 0.06
N ARG A 149 -20.25 -6.51 1.23
CA ARG A 149 -21.71 -6.39 1.40
C ARG A 149 -22.08 -5.97 2.81
N PHE A 150 -23.10 -5.13 2.95
CA PHE A 150 -23.70 -4.87 4.26
C PHE A 150 -24.65 -6.00 4.65
N GLY A 151 -24.73 -6.29 5.96
CA GLY A 151 -25.70 -7.22 6.55
C GLY A 151 -27.15 -6.72 6.59
N THR A 152 -27.44 -5.57 5.98
CA THR A 152 -28.76 -4.94 6.03
C THR A 152 -29.82 -5.89 5.47
N GLY A 153 -30.88 -6.14 6.25
CA GLY A 153 -31.93 -7.09 5.88
C GLY A 153 -31.66 -8.54 6.29
N SER A 154 -30.51 -8.84 6.88
CA SER A 154 -30.25 -10.16 7.48
C SER A 154 -31.05 -10.39 8.76
N HIS A 155 -31.27 -11.67 9.09
CA HIS A 155 -31.81 -12.11 10.38
C HIS A 155 -30.73 -12.29 11.44
N PHE A 156 -29.53 -11.80 11.20
CA PHE A 156 -28.45 -11.83 12.16
C PHE A 156 -28.70 -10.87 13.33
N PRO A 157 -28.02 -11.06 14.48
CA PRO A 157 -28.12 -10.14 15.60
C PRO A 157 -27.87 -8.68 15.20
N PRO A 158 -28.42 -7.70 15.94
CA PRO A 158 -28.36 -6.29 15.58
C PRO A 158 -26.97 -5.76 15.23
N GLU A 159 -25.92 -6.16 15.96
CA GLU A 159 -24.53 -5.78 15.65
C GLU A 159 -24.06 -6.25 14.26
N TYR A 160 -24.44 -7.46 13.84
CA TYR A 160 -24.07 -8.07 12.57
C TYR A 160 -24.96 -7.59 11.42
N SER A 161 -26.23 -7.29 11.69
CA SER A 161 -27.18 -6.79 10.68
C SER A 161 -26.78 -5.43 10.07
N LYS A 162 -25.89 -4.67 10.72
CA LYS A 162 -25.38 -3.38 10.24
C LYS A 162 -23.90 -3.42 9.84
N ALA A 163 -23.24 -4.55 10.03
CA ALA A 163 -21.82 -4.70 9.72
C ALA A 163 -21.59 -4.70 8.20
N LEU A 164 -20.44 -4.18 7.79
CA LEU A 164 -19.91 -4.36 6.45
C LEU A 164 -19.09 -5.66 6.42
N TYR A 165 -19.56 -6.65 5.69
CA TYR A 165 -18.83 -7.89 5.45
C TYR A 165 -17.84 -7.70 4.31
N ILE A 166 -16.58 -8.04 4.56
CA ILE A 166 -15.51 -8.03 3.56
C ILE A 166 -14.89 -9.43 3.45
N LEU A 167 -14.60 -9.85 2.23
CA LEU A 167 -14.07 -11.18 1.94
C LEU A 167 -12.56 -11.15 1.72
N ASP A 168 -11.84 -12.08 2.36
CA ASP A 168 -10.40 -12.27 2.19
C ASP A 168 -10.13 -13.70 1.69
N TRP A 169 -9.90 -13.81 0.38
CA TRP A 169 -9.60 -15.07 -0.30
C TRP A 169 -8.27 -15.67 0.18
N ALA A 170 -7.29 -14.82 0.49
CA ALA A 170 -5.91 -15.23 0.78
C ALA A 170 -5.75 -15.92 2.15
N TYR A 171 -6.63 -15.64 3.10
CA TYR A 171 -6.63 -16.21 4.45
C TYR A 171 -7.92 -16.97 4.77
N GLY A 172 -8.80 -17.12 3.77
CA GLY A 172 -10.06 -17.83 3.88
C GLY A 172 -10.95 -17.37 5.02
N ARG A 173 -11.27 -16.08 5.06
CA ARG A 173 -12.07 -15.47 6.13
C ARG A 173 -13.02 -14.40 5.64
N ILE A 174 -14.20 -14.36 6.25
CA ILE A 174 -15.16 -13.26 6.18
C ILE A 174 -14.91 -12.41 7.42
N LEU A 175 -14.63 -11.13 7.22
CA LEU A 175 -14.53 -10.17 8.32
C LEU A 175 -15.82 -9.36 8.41
N ALA A 176 -16.35 -9.20 9.62
CA ALA A 176 -17.40 -8.23 9.90
C ALA A 176 -16.74 -6.92 10.36
N VAL A 177 -16.96 -5.86 9.59
CA VAL A 177 -16.45 -4.51 9.89
C VAL A 177 -17.57 -3.69 10.51
N HIS A 178 -17.38 -3.34 11.77
CA HIS A 178 -18.30 -2.53 12.55
C HIS A 178 -17.93 -1.05 12.38
N LEU A 179 -18.77 -0.32 11.64
CA LEU A 179 -18.54 1.09 11.32
C LEU A 179 -19.09 2.01 12.41
N VAL A 180 -18.29 2.99 12.79
CA VAL A 180 -18.64 4.04 13.74
C VAL A 180 -18.50 5.41 13.05
N PRO A 181 -19.57 6.22 12.98
CA PRO A 181 -19.49 7.56 12.42
C PRO A 181 -18.45 8.43 13.14
N ARG A 182 -17.62 9.13 12.36
CA ARG A 182 -16.60 10.06 12.86
C ARG A 182 -16.43 11.19 11.84
N GLY A 183 -16.92 12.37 12.20
CA GLY A 183 -17.02 13.49 11.26
C GLY A 183 -17.90 13.14 10.07
N SER A 184 -17.50 13.58 8.87
CA SER A 184 -18.13 13.31 7.59
C SER A 184 -17.78 11.93 7.00
N SER A 185 -17.15 11.07 7.80
CA SER A 185 -16.75 9.72 7.43
C SER A 185 -16.99 8.74 8.58
N TYR A 186 -16.30 7.60 8.54
CA TYR A 186 -16.40 6.51 9.49
C TYR A 186 -15.00 6.04 9.89
N ILE A 187 -14.88 5.56 11.11
CA ILE A 187 -13.82 4.64 11.53
C ILE A 187 -14.43 3.24 11.66
N GLY A 188 -13.61 2.20 11.59
CA GLY A 188 -14.09 0.83 11.70
C GLY A 188 -13.22 -0.03 12.60
N ALA A 189 -13.82 -1.09 13.12
CA ALA A 189 -13.10 -2.22 13.70
C ALA A 189 -13.56 -3.50 13.00
N ALA A 190 -12.63 -4.40 12.68
CA ALA A 190 -12.95 -5.66 12.05
C ALA A 190 -12.78 -6.81 13.03
N GLU A 191 -13.69 -7.78 12.97
CA GLU A 191 -13.55 -9.08 13.62
C GLU A 191 -13.71 -10.21 12.61
N VAL A 192 -13.15 -11.38 12.93
CA VAL A 192 -13.36 -12.58 12.12
C VAL A 192 -14.77 -13.08 12.39
N PHE A 193 -15.65 -12.94 11.40
CA PHE A 193 -17.02 -13.47 11.46
C PHE A 193 -17.04 -14.96 11.16
N LEU A 194 -16.32 -15.37 10.11
CA LEU A 194 -16.23 -16.76 9.67
C LEU A 194 -14.84 -17.00 9.10
N ARG A 195 -14.23 -18.16 9.37
CA ARG A 195 -12.97 -18.57 8.75
C ARG A 195 -12.95 -20.07 8.47
N GLY A 196 -12.13 -20.47 7.51
CA GLY A 196 -11.80 -21.87 7.25
C GLY A 196 -10.42 -22.00 6.60
N GLN A 197 -9.86 -23.20 6.65
CA GLN A 197 -8.54 -23.51 6.10
C GLN A 197 -8.64 -24.73 5.17
N PRO A 198 -8.59 -24.56 3.84
CA PRO A 198 -8.76 -23.32 3.08
C PRO A 198 -10.26 -22.95 2.91
N LEU A 199 -10.58 -21.66 2.87
CA LEU A 199 -11.92 -21.16 2.55
C LEU A 199 -11.84 -20.04 1.52
N ASN A 200 -11.53 -20.39 0.27
CA ASN A 200 -11.24 -19.46 -0.82
C ASN A 200 -12.49 -18.67 -1.27
N LEU A 201 -12.88 -17.64 -0.52
CA LEU A 201 -14.11 -16.86 -0.71
C LEU A 201 -14.10 -16.05 -2.01
N THR A 202 -15.15 -16.19 -2.83
CA THR A 202 -15.25 -15.49 -4.12
C THR A 202 -16.31 -14.39 -4.16
N ASP A 203 -17.46 -14.56 -3.52
CA ASP A 203 -18.49 -13.53 -3.37
C ASP A 203 -19.50 -13.88 -2.25
N LEU A 204 -20.32 -12.90 -1.85
CA LEU A 204 -21.40 -13.09 -0.88
C LEU A 204 -22.65 -12.25 -1.20
N ALA A 205 -23.82 -12.74 -0.77
CA ALA A 205 -25.09 -12.02 -0.80
C ALA A 205 -25.96 -12.37 0.41
N PHE A 206 -26.98 -11.56 0.68
CA PHE A 206 -28.03 -11.87 1.65
C PHE A 206 -29.32 -12.21 0.91
N GLY A 207 -29.93 -13.34 1.24
CA GLY A 207 -31.17 -13.81 0.64
C GLY A 207 -32.41 -13.16 1.27
N PRO A 208 -33.59 -13.29 0.64
CA PRO A 208 -34.85 -12.80 1.19
C PRO A 208 -35.25 -13.51 2.51
N ASP A 209 -34.66 -14.67 2.80
CA ASP A 209 -34.79 -15.39 4.06
C ASP A 209 -33.90 -14.83 5.18
N GLY A 210 -33.21 -13.72 4.92
CA GLY A 210 -32.30 -13.05 5.85
C GLY A 210 -31.01 -13.82 6.13
N ALA A 211 -30.73 -14.90 5.40
CA ALA A 211 -29.48 -15.67 5.53
C ALA A 211 -28.39 -15.09 4.62
N MET A 212 -27.12 -15.27 5.02
CA MET A 212 -25.98 -15.01 4.16
C MET A 212 -25.73 -16.23 3.27
N TYR A 213 -25.45 -15.99 1.99
CA TYR A 213 -24.98 -16.97 1.02
C TYR A 213 -23.61 -16.54 0.52
N PHE A 214 -22.64 -17.45 0.49
CA PHE A 214 -21.33 -17.15 -0.07
C PHE A 214 -20.78 -18.31 -0.89
N THR A 215 -19.93 -17.98 -1.85
CA THR A 215 -19.30 -18.97 -2.73
C THR A 215 -17.81 -19.09 -2.43
N THR A 216 -17.26 -20.27 -2.68
CA THR A 216 -15.82 -20.53 -2.66
C THR A 216 -15.33 -21.07 -3.99
N GLY A 217 -14.04 -20.89 -4.27
CA GLY A 217 -13.38 -21.53 -5.41
C GLY A 217 -12.16 -20.78 -5.93
N GLY A 218 -11.80 -21.10 -7.17
CA GLY A 218 -10.61 -20.58 -7.84
C GLY A 218 -9.40 -21.50 -7.70
N ARG A 219 -8.38 -21.29 -8.55
CA ARG A 219 -7.12 -22.08 -8.59
C ARG A 219 -7.32 -23.60 -8.57
N LYS A 220 -8.31 -24.10 -9.31
CA LYS A 220 -8.68 -25.54 -9.39
C LYS A 220 -9.12 -26.16 -8.05
N THR A 221 -9.42 -25.35 -7.03
CA THR A 221 -10.04 -25.84 -5.80
C THR A 221 -11.54 -26.11 -6.03
N GLN A 222 -12.08 -27.09 -5.31
CA GLN A 222 -13.51 -27.42 -5.38
C GLN A 222 -14.35 -26.19 -5.02
N SER A 223 -15.27 -25.83 -5.92
CA SER A 223 -16.23 -24.77 -5.64
C SER A 223 -17.33 -25.24 -4.69
N GLY A 224 -17.82 -24.32 -3.87
CA GLY A 224 -18.92 -24.56 -2.95
C GLY A 224 -19.83 -23.34 -2.82
N LEU A 225 -21.10 -23.59 -2.51
CA LEU A 225 -22.08 -22.58 -2.12
C LEU A 225 -22.51 -22.89 -0.68
N TYR A 226 -22.34 -21.92 0.20
CA TYR A 226 -22.62 -22.05 1.62
C TYR A 226 -23.76 -21.11 2.01
N ARG A 227 -24.58 -21.56 2.97
CA ARG A 227 -25.64 -20.78 3.59
C ARG A 227 -25.31 -20.63 5.08
N VAL A 228 -25.38 -19.40 5.59
CA VAL A 228 -25.17 -19.08 7.01
C VAL A 228 -26.43 -18.41 7.53
N SER A 229 -27.04 -19.03 8.54
CA SER A 229 -28.26 -18.55 9.19
C SER A 229 -28.05 -18.45 10.69
N TYR A 230 -28.64 -17.44 11.32
CA TYR A 230 -28.66 -17.34 12.77
C TYR A 230 -29.81 -18.19 13.32
N THR A 231 -29.49 -19.11 14.23
CA THR A 231 -30.46 -20.03 14.87
C THR A 231 -30.75 -19.68 16.33
N GLY A 232 -30.12 -18.63 16.86
CA GLY A 232 -30.36 -18.17 18.22
C GLY A 232 -31.68 -17.42 18.38
N SER A 233 -32.01 -17.09 19.63
CA SER A 233 -33.19 -16.29 19.94
C SER A 233 -33.05 -14.86 19.40
N LYS A 234 -34.18 -14.25 19.04
CA LYS A 234 -34.18 -12.88 18.52
C LYS A 234 -33.63 -11.91 19.57
N ILE A 235 -32.44 -11.35 19.31
CA ILE A 235 -31.79 -10.38 20.19
C ILE A 235 -32.38 -8.99 19.91
N LYS A 236 -32.91 -8.34 20.94
CA LYS A 236 -33.34 -6.94 20.85
C LYS A 236 -32.11 -6.04 20.80
N ALA A 237 -32.09 -5.09 19.88
CA ALA A 237 -31.01 -4.10 19.82
C ALA A 237 -30.93 -3.32 21.13
N ARG A 238 -29.72 -3.15 21.67
CA ARG A 238 -29.51 -2.29 22.84
C ARG A 238 -29.92 -0.86 22.51
N GLU A 239 -30.37 -0.13 23.51
CA GLU A 239 -30.54 1.30 23.34
C GLU A 239 -29.18 1.96 23.13
N ARG A 240 -29.13 2.89 22.18
CA ARG A 240 -27.94 3.73 21.98
C ARG A 240 -27.77 4.66 23.16
N SER A 241 -26.55 4.82 23.64
CA SER A 241 -26.25 5.81 24.68
C SER A 241 -26.47 7.23 24.15
N LEU A 242 -26.57 8.21 25.05
CA LEU A 242 -26.66 9.61 24.67
C LEU A 242 -25.48 10.02 23.77
N GLN A 243 -24.26 9.64 24.15
CA GLN A 243 -23.05 9.90 23.39
C GLN A 243 -23.11 9.34 21.96
N GLU A 244 -23.69 8.15 21.77
CA GLU A 244 -23.83 7.55 20.43
C GLU A 244 -24.87 8.27 19.58
N LYS A 245 -25.97 8.71 20.18
CA LYS A 245 -27.01 9.50 19.50
C LYS A 245 -26.44 10.85 19.07
N GLU A 246 -25.72 11.55 19.95
CA GLU A 246 -25.07 12.83 19.65
C GLU A 246 -23.97 12.70 18.59
N ARG A 247 -23.13 11.66 18.68
CA ARG A 247 -22.11 11.37 17.67
C ARG A 247 -22.73 11.16 16.29
N GLU A 248 -23.83 10.40 16.21
CA GLU A 248 -24.52 10.17 14.94
C GLU A 248 -25.08 11.47 14.37
N ALA A 249 -25.74 12.29 15.20
CA ALA A 249 -26.30 13.57 14.78
C ALA A 249 -25.22 14.51 14.23
N LEU A 250 -24.13 14.71 14.98
CA LEU A 250 -23.00 15.55 14.56
C LEU A 250 -22.34 15.02 13.28
N ALA A 251 -22.13 13.69 13.19
CA ALA A 251 -21.57 13.09 11.98
C ALA A 251 -22.50 13.26 10.77
N GLY A 252 -23.82 13.20 10.97
CA GLY A 252 -24.82 13.49 9.95
C GLY A 252 -24.73 14.93 9.43
N GLU A 253 -24.56 15.91 10.32
CA GLU A 253 -24.34 17.31 9.92
C GLU A 253 -23.06 17.48 9.10
N HIS A 254 -21.97 16.82 9.51
CA HIS A 254 -20.71 16.83 8.77
C HIS A 254 -20.84 16.17 7.39
N ARG A 255 -21.56 15.04 7.27
CA ARG A 255 -21.84 14.39 5.98
C ARG A 255 -22.67 15.30 5.07
N LYS A 256 -23.71 15.94 5.62
CA LYS A 256 -24.53 16.92 4.88
C LYS A 256 -23.65 18.06 4.35
N ARG A 257 -22.82 18.63 5.22
CA ARG A 257 -21.86 19.68 4.88
C ARG A 257 -20.90 19.25 3.78
N ARG A 258 -20.31 18.06 3.86
CA ARG A 258 -19.43 17.50 2.82
C ARG A 258 -20.18 17.42 1.49
N ARG A 259 -21.38 16.84 1.46
CA ARG A 259 -22.21 16.68 0.25
C ARG A 259 -22.61 18.02 -0.39
N GLU A 260 -22.89 19.04 0.42
CA GLU A 260 -23.16 20.42 -0.08
C GLU A 260 -21.98 20.97 -0.88
N VAL A 261 -20.75 20.73 -0.42
CA VAL A 261 -19.53 21.17 -1.10
C VAL A 261 -19.22 20.28 -2.31
N GLU A 262 -19.38 18.96 -2.18
CA GLU A 262 -19.19 17.99 -3.26
C GLU A 262 -20.08 18.26 -4.49
N ALA A 263 -21.21 18.94 -4.30
CA ALA A 263 -22.09 19.38 -5.38
C ALA A 263 -21.43 20.37 -6.35
N TYR A 264 -20.33 21.03 -5.95
CA TYR A 264 -19.58 21.95 -6.80
C TYR A 264 -18.48 21.24 -7.63
N HIS A 265 -18.13 19.99 -7.32
CA HIS A 265 -17.09 19.25 -8.04
C HIS A 265 -17.46 19.09 -9.53
N GLY A 266 -16.51 19.36 -10.43
CA GLY A 266 -16.72 19.31 -11.87
C GLY A 266 -17.61 20.43 -12.46
N THR A 267 -18.22 21.30 -11.66
CA THR A 267 -19.18 22.30 -12.17
C THR A 267 -18.54 23.58 -12.73
N GLY A 268 -17.30 23.87 -12.36
CA GLY A 268 -16.62 25.15 -12.63
C GLY A 268 -17.19 26.36 -11.86
N LYS A 269 -18.24 26.17 -11.06
CA LYS A 269 -18.83 27.24 -10.25
C LYS A 269 -17.98 27.51 -9.02
N VAL A 270 -17.85 28.79 -8.65
CA VAL A 270 -17.15 29.20 -7.44
C VAL A 270 -17.98 28.80 -6.23
N TYR A 271 -17.36 28.09 -5.30
CA TYR A 271 -17.92 27.83 -3.99
C TYR A 271 -17.86 29.09 -3.11
N ASP A 272 -19.01 29.64 -2.73
CA ASP A 272 -19.16 30.89 -1.98
C ASP A 272 -19.46 30.69 -0.47
N GLY A 273 -19.64 29.43 -0.05
CA GLY A 273 -19.84 29.07 1.36
C GLY A 273 -18.59 29.29 2.24
N PRO A 274 -18.67 28.99 3.55
CA PRO A 274 -17.52 29.02 4.45
C PRO A 274 -16.39 28.10 3.95
N LEU A 275 -15.16 28.60 3.83
CA LEU A 275 -14.03 27.78 3.35
C LEU A 275 -13.54 26.80 4.41
N SER A 276 -13.68 27.17 5.68
CA SER A 276 -13.41 26.32 6.86
C SER A 276 -14.39 26.69 7.97
N ARG A 277 -14.69 25.73 8.84
CA ARG A 277 -15.38 25.89 10.12
C ARG A 277 -14.56 25.16 11.19
N PRO A 278 -14.59 25.61 12.46
CA PRO A 278 -13.89 24.90 13.55
C PRO A 278 -14.29 23.42 13.69
N SER A 279 -15.50 23.05 13.26
CA SER A 279 -16.00 21.67 13.26
C SER A 279 -15.64 20.88 11.99
N ASP A 280 -15.13 21.52 10.93
CA ASP A 280 -14.85 20.81 9.67
C ASP A 280 -13.70 19.82 9.87
N ASP A 281 -13.87 18.62 9.33
CA ASP A 281 -12.83 17.61 9.30
C ASP A 281 -12.04 17.63 7.99
N VAL A 282 -11.03 16.77 7.92
CA VAL A 282 -10.12 16.65 6.77
C VAL A 282 -10.86 16.35 5.45
N ARG A 283 -11.97 15.60 5.47
CA ARG A 283 -12.71 15.24 4.25
C ARG A 283 -13.54 16.41 3.74
N ILE A 284 -14.11 17.22 4.64
CA ILE A 284 -14.77 18.47 4.26
C ILE A 284 -13.76 19.45 3.67
N ALA A 285 -12.58 19.61 4.30
CA ALA A 285 -11.52 20.46 3.77
C ALA A 285 -11.04 20.00 2.38
N GLN A 286 -10.91 18.69 2.16
CA GLN A 286 -10.61 18.10 0.85
C GLN A 286 -11.69 18.44 -0.19
N ALA A 287 -12.98 18.30 0.15
CA ALA A 287 -14.08 18.66 -0.75
C ALA A 287 -14.04 20.16 -1.11
N VAL A 288 -13.82 21.05 -0.14
CA VAL A 288 -13.72 22.50 -0.41
C VAL A 288 -12.55 22.79 -1.35
N LYS A 289 -11.38 22.20 -1.07
CA LYS A 289 -10.21 22.30 -1.94
C LYS A 289 -10.52 21.88 -3.38
N ILE A 290 -11.15 20.72 -3.59
CA ILE A 290 -11.48 20.21 -4.93
C ILE A 290 -12.46 21.17 -5.63
N ALA A 291 -13.48 21.66 -4.93
CA ALA A 291 -14.40 22.65 -5.48
C ALA A 291 -13.68 23.94 -5.93
N LEU A 292 -12.74 24.45 -5.12
CA LEU A 292 -11.93 25.63 -5.48
C LEU A 292 -11.02 25.36 -6.69
N GLU A 293 -10.36 24.20 -6.74
CA GLU A 293 -9.49 23.80 -7.85
C GLU A 293 -10.27 23.68 -9.17
N HIS A 294 -11.51 23.17 -9.15
CA HIS A 294 -12.39 23.18 -10.33
C HIS A 294 -12.82 24.57 -10.77
N ALA A 295 -13.07 25.49 -9.82
CA ALA A 295 -13.43 26.86 -10.13
C ALA A 295 -12.25 27.68 -10.67
N GLY A 296 -11.01 27.29 -10.36
CA GLY A 296 -9.79 27.97 -10.78
C GLY A 296 -9.61 29.37 -10.18
N LYS A 297 -10.38 29.74 -9.15
CA LYS A 297 -10.28 31.02 -8.43
C LYS A 297 -10.89 30.94 -7.04
N LEU A 298 -10.41 31.79 -6.14
CA LEU A 298 -10.96 31.97 -4.79
C LEU A 298 -12.20 32.90 -4.81
N PRO A 299 -13.15 32.73 -3.87
CA PRO A 299 -14.30 33.62 -3.73
C PRO A 299 -13.89 35.04 -3.29
N ALA A 300 -14.51 36.06 -3.90
CA ALA A 300 -14.16 37.48 -3.73
C ALA A 300 -14.32 38.01 -2.30
N THR A 301 -15.29 37.51 -1.54
CA THR A 301 -15.66 37.98 -0.20
C THR A 301 -14.77 37.44 0.93
N LYS A 302 -13.81 36.56 0.65
CA LYS A 302 -13.00 35.87 1.68
C LYS A 302 -11.51 35.84 1.35
N ALA A 303 -11.03 36.87 0.65
CA ALA A 303 -9.65 37.04 0.15
C ALA A 303 -8.55 37.13 1.23
N ARG A 304 -8.78 36.61 2.45
CA ARG A 304 -7.68 36.32 3.37
C ARG A 304 -8.16 35.35 4.45
N LEU A 305 -7.57 34.16 4.48
CA LEU A 305 -7.52 33.20 5.58
C LEU A 305 -6.76 33.80 6.80
N ARG A 306 -6.96 35.10 7.06
CA ARG A 306 -6.07 36.06 7.72
C ARG A 306 -5.79 35.77 9.20
N LYS A 307 -6.41 34.76 9.82
CA LYS A 307 -6.49 34.67 11.29
C LYS A 307 -6.65 33.29 11.94
N THR A 308 -6.53 32.16 11.25
CA THR A 308 -6.83 30.88 11.91
C THR A 308 -5.58 30.03 12.12
N ASN A 309 -5.40 29.60 13.38
CA ASN A 309 -4.51 28.51 13.79
C ASN A 309 -4.44 27.47 12.66
N VAL A 310 -3.22 27.14 12.23
CA VAL A 310 -2.97 26.19 11.14
C VAL A 310 -3.41 24.81 11.58
N ASP A 311 -4.70 24.50 11.58
CA ASP A 311 -5.20 23.14 11.67
C ASP A 311 -5.07 22.45 10.31
N GLY A 312 -5.30 21.13 10.28
CA GLY A 312 -5.19 20.34 9.05
C GLY A 312 -6.15 20.81 7.94
N ALA A 313 -7.29 21.41 8.30
CA ALA A 313 -8.26 21.94 7.34
C ALA A 313 -7.75 23.23 6.65
N THR A 314 -7.06 24.09 7.41
CA THR A 314 -6.46 25.32 6.90
C THR A 314 -5.32 25.05 5.91
N VAL A 315 -4.48 24.04 6.17
CA VAL A 315 -3.38 23.65 5.27
C VAL A 315 -3.89 23.23 3.88
N GLY A 316 -4.98 22.45 3.81
CA GLY A 316 -5.56 22.04 2.54
C GLY A 316 -6.02 23.21 1.68
N LEU A 317 -6.59 24.25 2.30
CA LEU A 317 -7.03 25.46 1.62
C LEU A 317 -5.84 26.31 1.14
N LEU A 318 -4.81 26.45 1.95
CA LEU A 318 -3.56 27.11 1.55
C LEU A 318 -2.91 26.37 0.38
N ALA A 319 -2.95 25.05 0.36
CA ALA A 319 -2.48 24.25 -0.77
C ALA A 319 -3.31 24.49 -2.04
N ALA A 320 -4.63 24.65 -1.93
CA ALA A 320 -5.50 25.01 -3.05
C ALA A 320 -5.15 26.40 -3.60
N GLU A 321 -5.01 27.40 -2.72
CA GLU A 321 -4.57 28.75 -3.08
C GLU A 321 -3.20 28.73 -3.75
N ALA A 322 -2.25 28.00 -3.17
CA ALA A 322 -0.92 27.82 -3.70
C ALA A 322 -0.94 27.18 -5.09
N LYS A 323 -1.87 26.28 -5.41
CA LYS A 323 -1.96 25.63 -6.72
C LYS A 323 -2.61 26.52 -7.77
N ILE A 324 -3.62 27.29 -7.40
CA ILE A 324 -4.38 28.20 -8.30
C ILE A 324 -3.62 29.51 -8.55
N ALA A 325 -2.76 29.94 -7.62
CA ALA A 325 -2.04 31.21 -7.71
C ALA A 325 -1.11 31.29 -8.94
N THR A 326 -1.08 32.47 -9.57
CA THR A 326 -0.13 32.79 -10.63
C THR A 326 1.31 32.80 -10.07
N PRO A 327 2.33 32.48 -10.90
CA PRO A 327 3.73 32.46 -10.45
C PRO A 327 4.17 33.75 -9.73
N GLY A 328 3.73 34.91 -10.21
CA GLY A 328 4.06 36.22 -9.61
C GLY A 328 3.42 36.47 -8.24
N ARG A 329 2.34 35.79 -7.88
CA ARG A 329 1.67 35.93 -6.57
C ARG A 329 2.33 35.10 -5.47
N LEU A 330 2.98 33.99 -5.83
CA LEU A 330 3.59 33.05 -4.87
C LEU A 330 4.58 33.69 -3.88
N PRO A 331 5.51 34.59 -4.30
CA PRO A 331 6.45 35.19 -3.36
C PRO A 331 5.76 36.04 -2.28
N GLY A 332 4.63 36.67 -2.61
CA GLY A 332 3.82 37.42 -1.65
C GLY A 332 3.14 36.50 -0.64
N LEU A 333 2.54 35.41 -1.12
CA LEU A 333 1.89 34.40 -0.27
C LEU A 333 2.88 33.77 0.72
N VAL A 334 4.08 33.38 0.26
CA VAL A 334 5.14 32.85 1.14
C VAL A 334 5.46 33.80 2.29
N ARG A 335 5.61 35.10 2.01
CA ARG A 335 5.88 36.11 3.05
C ARG A 335 4.71 36.27 4.01
N GLU A 336 3.49 36.31 3.50
CA GLU A 336 2.26 36.43 4.30
C GLU A 336 2.14 35.23 5.24
N TRP A 337 2.24 34.00 4.73
CA TRP A 337 2.11 32.78 5.52
C TRP A 337 3.19 32.66 6.59
N LEU A 338 4.45 32.95 6.29
CA LEU A 338 5.52 32.91 7.31
C LEU A 338 5.35 34.02 8.36
N ALA A 339 4.90 35.21 7.96
CA ALA A 339 4.70 36.33 8.89
C ALA A 339 3.52 36.13 9.85
N GLU A 340 2.45 35.49 9.38
CA GLU A 340 1.22 35.26 10.15
C GLU A 340 1.33 34.05 11.10
N ASN A 341 2.34 33.18 10.93
CA ASN A 341 2.45 31.90 11.64
C ASN A 341 3.69 31.80 12.55
N ARG A 342 3.87 32.79 13.43
CA ARG A 342 5.06 32.90 14.31
C ARG A 342 5.04 32.00 15.53
N ASP A 343 3.89 31.43 15.91
CA ASP A 343 3.75 30.60 17.12
C ASP A 343 4.00 29.10 16.85
N TRP A 344 4.98 28.79 15.99
CA TRP A 344 5.31 27.42 15.61
C TRP A 344 5.49 26.47 16.80
N LYS A 345 6.03 26.96 17.92
CA LYS A 345 6.31 26.13 19.10
C LYS A 345 5.04 25.53 19.71
N SER A 346 3.94 26.28 19.79
CA SER A 346 2.68 25.84 20.41
C SER A 346 1.89 24.84 19.57
N TRP A 347 2.21 24.72 18.28
CA TRP A 347 1.46 23.88 17.35
C TRP A 347 1.62 22.39 17.63
N ALA A 348 0.53 21.65 17.41
CA ALA A 348 0.54 20.20 17.35
C ALA A 348 1.39 19.70 16.17
N LEU A 349 1.90 18.46 16.27
CA LEU A 349 2.76 17.86 15.25
C LEU A 349 2.10 17.83 13.85
N SER A 350 0.80 17.53 13.77
CA SER A 350 0.05 17.50 12.51
C SER A 350 0.01 18.86 11.79
N GLN A 351 -0.08 19.94 12.56
CA GLN A 351 -0.09 21.31 12.06
C GLN A 351 1.28 21.67 11.48
N LYS A 352 2.35 21.36 12.23
CA LYS A 352 3.75 21.53 11.81
C LYS A 352 4.04 20.79 10.51
N MET A 353 3.63 19.52 10.43
CA MET A 353 3.82 18.69 9.23
C MET A 353 3.06 19.23 8.02
N GLY A 354 1.79 19.63 8.20
CA GLY A 354 1.00 20.20 7.12
C GLY A 354 1.59 21.51 6.58
N PHE A 355 2.11 22.36 7.46
CA PHE A 355 2.74 23.62 7.07
C PHE A 355 4.06 23.41 6.31
N VAL A 356 4.90 22.45 6.73
CA VAL A 356 6.11 22.08 5.98
C VAL A 356 5.76 21.56 4.59
N ASP A 357 4.70 20.74 4.45
CA ASP A 357 4.29 20.26 3.13
C ASP A 357 3.81 21.39 2.21
N LEU A 358 3.06 22.36 2.73
CA LEU A 358 2.65 23.52 1.95
C LEU A 358 3.85 24.15 1.23
N PHE A 359 4.95 24.39 1.94
CA PHE A 359 6.16 24.95 1.34
C PHE A 359 6.84 23.99 0.38
N ARG A 360 6.89 22.70 0.69
CA ARG A 360 7.42 21.68 -0.23
C ARG A 360 6.68 21.70 -1.58
N ARG A 361 5.35 21.83 -1.58
CA ARG A 361 4.53 21.97 -2.80
C ARG A 361 4.83 23.25 -3.56
N VAL A 362 4.95 24.38 -2.85
CA VAL A 362 5.25 25.68 -3.47
C VAL A 362 6.64 25.64 -4.12
N VAL A 363 7.62 25.07 -3.44
CA VAL A 363 8.99 24.91 -3.92
C VAL A 363 9.04 24.02 -5.16
N ALA A 364 8.31 22.89 -5.15
CA ALA A 364 8.23 21.95 -6.27
C ALA A 364 7.63 22.55 -7.57
N ARG A 365 6.95 23.71 -7.50
CA ARG A 365 6.51 24.45 -8.70
C ARG A 365 7.67 25.06 -9.49
N GLY A 366 8.87 25.17 -8.92
CA GLY A 366 10.06 25.67 -9.61
C GLY A 366 10.03 27.18 -9.95
N GLN A 367 9.10 27.93 -9.37
CA GLN A 367 8.79 29.32 -9.77
C GLN A 367 9.16 30.37 -8.69
N LEU A 368 9.82 29.95 -7.60
CA LEU A 368 10.16 30.85 -6.50
C LEU A 368 11.53 31.53 -6.72
N PRO A 369 11.61 32.87 -6.55
CA PRO A 369 12.88 33.59 -6.53
C PRO A 369 13.81 33.10 -5.41
N ALA A 370 15.13 33.26 -5.59
CA ALA A 370 16.15 32.85 -4.61
C ALA A 370 15.87 33.39 -3.20
N ARG A 371 15.51 34.68 -3.08
CA ARG A 371 15.16 35.32 -1.80
C ARG A 371 13.99 34.63 -1.08
N SER A 372 13.00 34.14 -1.82
CA SER A 372 11.87 33.40 -1.22
C SER A 372 12.30 32.01 -0.76
N ARG A 373 13.16 31.33 -1.52
CA ARG A 373 13.74 30.03 -1.14
C ARG A 373 14.58 30.16 0.13
N GLU A 374 15.41 31.19 0.21
CA GLU A 374 16.25 31.49 1.37
C GLU A 374 15.42 31.79 2.61
N LEU A 375 14.36 32.61 2.48
CA LEU A 375 13.43 32.90 3.58
C LEU A 375 12.76 31.63 4.15
N ILE A 376 12.34 30.71 3.27
CA ILE A 376 11.76 29.43 3.70
C ILE A 376 12.83 28.59 4.40
N SER A 377 14.02 28.49 3.82
CA SER A 377 15.11 27.69 4.37
C SER A 377 15.52 28.15 5.77
N SER A 378 15.80 29.45 5.94
CA SER A 378 16.25 30.01 7.22
C SER A 378 15.24 29.78 8.34
N THR A 379 13.93 29.93 8.02
CA THR A 379 12.85 29.68 8.98
C THR A 379 12.85 28.23 9.47
N PHE A 380 12.98 27.25 8.56
CA PHE A 380 12.88 25.83 8.93
C PHE A 380 14.19 25.23 9.43
N GLN A 381 15.35 25.82 9.12
CA GLN A 381 16.65 25.37 9.64
C GLN A 381 16.74 25.50 11.17
N GLU A 382 16.10 26.49 11.78
CA GLU A 382 16.03 26.67 13.23
C GLU A 382 15.28 25.53 13.95
N HIS A 383 14.55 24.71 13.20
CA HIS A 383 13.73 23.61 13.72
C HIS A 383 14.25 22.23 13.28
N PHE A 384 15.42 22.17 12.62
CA PHE A 384 15.99 20.93 12.10
C PHE A 384 17.41 20.69 12.65
N PRO A 385 17.70 19.56 13.34
CA PRO A 385 16.78 18.46 13.64
C PRO A 385 15.78 18.79 14.76
N ALA A 386 14.58 18.22 14.65
CA ALA A 386 13.52 18.24 15.64
C ALA A 386 13.56 16.98 16.55
N ALA A 387 12.81 17.01 17.64
CA ALA A 387 12.64 15.86 18.55
C ALA A 387 11.78 14.72 17.95
N SER A 388 10.96 14.99 16.93
CA SER A 388 10.10 14.00 16.26
C SER A 388 10.73 13.50 14.96
N GLY A 389 10.79 12.18 14.80
CA GLY A 389 11.22 11.53 13.56
C GLY A 389 10.33 11.89 12.36
N GLU A 390 9.01 11.97 12.55
CA GLU A 390 8.05 12.41 11.53
C GLU A 390 8.36 13.81 11.01
N LEU A 391 8.63 14.75 11.93
CA LEU A 391 8.95 16.12 11.56
C LEU A 391 10.33 16.22 10.90
N ASN A 392 11.31 15.46 11.38
CA ASN A 392 12.62 15.36 10.74
C ASN A 392 12.53 14.86 9.30
N ARG A 393 11.71 13.84 9.03
CA ARG A 393 11.45 13.37 7.66
C ARG A 393 10.89 14.49 6.77
N ALA A 394 9.88 15.22 7.26
CA ALA A 394 9.26 16.32 6.52
C ALA A 394 10.26 17.44 6.23
N LEU A 395 11.03 17.86 7.24
CA LEU A 395 12.02 18.93 7.14
C LEU A 395 13.20 18.55 6.25
N ALA A 396 13.75 17.33 6.38
CA ALA A 396 14.84 16.86 5.54
C ALA A 396 14.47 16.90 4.04
N ALA A 397 13.25 16.47 3.70
CA ALA A 397 12.77 16.48 2.32
C ALA A 397 12.75 17.90 1.72
N LEU A 398 12.32 18.90 2.51
CA LEU A 398 12.26 20.31 2.08
C LEU A 398 13.65 20.96 2.06
N LEU A 399 14.43 20.79 3.13
CA LEU A 399 15.67 21.51 3.37
C LEU A 399 16.83 20.99 2.51
N ILE A 400 16.86 19.71 2.13
CA ILE A 400 17.84 19.20 1.16
C ILE A 400 17.68 19.90 -0.20
N GLU A 401 16.44 20.23 -0.60
CA GLU A 401 16.19 20.94 -1.86
C GLU A 401 16.51 22.44 -1.76
N LEU A 402 16.26 23.06 -0.62
CA LEU A 402 16.45 24.50 -0.42
C LEU A 402 17.88 24.90 -0.05
N ASP A 403 18.52 24.12 0.83
CA ASP A 403 19.84 24.39 1.41
C ASP A 403 20.59 23.08 1.65
N PRO A 404 21.09 22.42 0.59
CA PRO A 404 21.79 21.16 0.71
C PRO A 404 23.10 21.26 1.49
N ALA A 405 23.76 22.43 1.51
CA ALA A 405 25.07 22.62 2.12
C ALA A 405 25.09 22.25 3.61
N VAL A 406 24.03 22.62 4.34
CA VAL A 406 23.85 22.32 5.76
C VAL A 406 23.03 21.05 5.96
N SER A 407 21.97 20.88 5.18
CA SER A 407 20.91 19.90 5.47
C SER A 407 21.31 18.45 5.17
N VAL A 408 22.23 18.24 4.22
CA VAL A 408 22.73 16.90 3.90
C VAL A 408 23.44 16.28 5.09
N GLN A 409 24.35 17.01 5.74
CA GLN A 409 25.10 16.49 6.89
C GLN A 409 24.19 16.14 8.06
N LYS A 410 23.28 17.06 8.43
CA LYS A 410 22.27 16.82 9.48
C LYS A 410 21.43 15.57 9.18
N THR A 411 21.04 15.37 7.93
CA THR A 411 20.22 14.20 7.52
C THR A 411 21.03 12.90 7.55
N VAL A 412 22.31 12.93 7.20
CA VAL A 412 23.19 11.74 7.30
C VAL A 412 23.40 11.35 8.76
N SER A 413 23.55 12.31 9.69
CA SER A 413 23.58 12.00 11.13
C SER A 413 22.29 11.31 11.59
N LEU A 414 21.13 11.85 11.21
CA LEU A 414 19.83 11.21 11.51
C LEU A 414 19.70 9.80 10.93
N LEU A 415 20.26 9.55 9.74
CA LEU A 415 20.30 8.23 9.10
C LEU A 415 21.15 7.23 9.91
N ALA A 416 22.28 7.67 10.44
CA ALA A 416 23.17 6.84 11.24
C ALA A 416 22.55 6.49 12.61
N ASP A 417 21.86 7.45 13.23
CA ASP A 417 21.30 7.31 14.58
C ASP A 417 20.03 6.46 14.63
N THR A 418 19.25 6.42 13.54
CA THR A 418 17.94 5.74 13.54
C THR A 418 18.03 4.23 13.20
N THR A 419 17.33 3.42 13.98
CA THR A 419 17.07 2.00 13.69
C THR A 419 15.77 1.79 12.92
N ALA A 420 14.89 2.79 12.87
CA ALA A 420 13.60 2.69 12.21
C ALA A 420 13.76 2.60 10.69
N GLN A 421 13.41 1.45 10.12
CA GLN A 421 13.55 1.19 8.68
C GLN A 421 12.87 2.26 7.81
N ALA A 422 11.69 2.72 8.23
CA ALA A 422 10.94 3.71 7.46
C ALA A 422 11.68 5.05 7.35
N GLU A 423 12.38 5.46 8.41
CA GLU A 423 13.21 6.66 8.42
C GLU A 423 14.47 6.48 7.59
N ARG A 424 15.16 5.35 7.74
CA ARG A 424 16.35 5.04 6.95
C ARG A 424 16.05 5.11 5.45
N LEU A 425 14.98 4.46 5.01
CA LEU A 425 14.57 4.47 3.60
C LEU A 425 14.15 5.87 3.13
N HIS A 426 13.52 6.67 4.00
CA HIS A 426 13.19 8.07 3.72
C HIS A 426 14.42 8.94 3.49
N TYR A 427 15.36 8.92 4.44
CA TYR A 427 16.57 9.73 4.34
C TYR A 427 17.42 9.31 3.14
N LEU A 428 17.58 8.01 2.91
CA LEU A 428 18.27 7.51 1.71
C LEU A 428 17.61 8.00 0.42
N TYR A 429 16.27 7.98 0.36
CA TYR A 429 15.54 8.49 -0.80
C TYR A 429 15.85 9.96 -1.06
N HIS A 430 15.71 10.84 -0.06
CA HIS A 430 15.91 12.28 -0.28
C HIS A 430 17.38 12.66 -0.49
N LEU A 431 18.32 11.94 0.12
CA LEU A 431 19.76 12.17 -0.06
C LEU A 431 20.28 11.75 -1.45
N ARG A 432 19.65 10.77 -2.11
CA ARG A 432 20.16 10.19 -3.38
C ARG A 432 20.48 11.21 -4.48
N GLY A 433 19.74 12.32 -4.52
CA GLY A 433 19.85 13.33 -5.58
C GLY A 433 20.72 14.53 -5.20
N ALA A 434 21.16 14.61 -3.94
CA ALA A 434 21.92 15.76 -3.45
C ALA A 434 23.33 15.78 -4.06
N ARG A 435 23.71 16.92 -4.66
CA ARG A 435 25.06 17.14 -5.24
C ARG A 435 25.99 17.96 -4.35
N LEU A 436 25.43 18.71 -3.41
CA LEU A 436 26.15 19.62 -2.51
C LEU A 436 25.96 19.17 -1.05
N GLY A 437 26.80 19.68 -0.15
CA GLY A 437 26.70 19.43 1.29
C GLY A 437 27.34 18.13 1.78
N TRP A 438 28.06 17.42 0.91
CA TRP A 438 28.76 16.19 1.25
C TRP A 438 30.17 16.45 1.77
N THR A 439 30.50 15.80 2.88
CA THR A 439 31.89 15.52 3.29
C THR A 439 32.24 14.07 2.93
N GLN A 440 33.53 13.75 2.85
CA GLN A 440 34.03 12.39 2.63
C GLN A 440 33.41 11.38 3.62
N ALA A 441 33.37 11.75 4.91
CA ALA A 441 32.79 10.92 5.97
C ALA A 441 31.28 10.69 5.76
N SER A 442 30.52 11.76 5.50
CA SER A 442 29.07 11.65 5.27
C SER A 442 28.72 10.83 4.02
N ARG A 443 29.56 10.91 2.98
CA ARG A 443 29.40 10.14 1.74
C ARG A 443 29.63 8.65 1.99
N ARG A 444 30.69 8.31 2.74
CA ARG A 444 30.97 6.93 3.15
C ARG A 444 29.85 6.35 4.00
N GLU A 445 29.31 7.10 4.96
CA GLU A 445 28.19 6.67 5.80
C GLU A 445 26.90 6.42 5.01
N PHE A 446 26.60 7.30 4.05
CA PHE A 446 25.46 7.10 3.15
C PHE A 446 25.59 5.82 2.31
N PHE A 447 26.77 5.55 1.72
CA PHE A 447 26.95 4.35 0.91
C PHE A 447 27.08 3.06 1.75
N SER A 448 27.68 3.13 2.94
CA SER A 448 27.77 1.99 3.87
C SER A 448 26.39 1.54 4.35
N SER A 449 25.44 2.47 4.47
CA SER A 449 24.06 2.20 4.88
C SER A 449 23.33 1.19 3.98
N PHE A 450 23.73 1.05 2.71
CA PHE A 450 23.17 0.02 1.81
C PHE A 450 23.73 -1.38 2.06
N ASN A 451 24.91 -1.49 2.67
CA ASN A 451 25.63 -2.74 2.90
C ASN A 451 25.57 -3.21 4.37
N SER A 452 24.82 -2.50 5.21
CA SER A 452 24.75 -2.81 6.64
C SER A 452 24.12 -4.19 6.88
N PRO A 453 24.66 -5.00 7.81
CA PRO A 453 24.04 -6.28 8.23
C PRO A 453 22.66 -6.11 8.88
N ARG A 454 22.24 -4.86 9.18
CA ARG A 454 20.84 -4.48 9.45
C ARG A 454 20.08 -4.38 8.11
N SER A 455 19.90 -5.53 7.47
CA SER A 455 19.24 -5.65 6.16
C SER A 455 17.86 -5.02 6.18
N PHE A 456 17.55 -4.22 5.15
CA PHE A 456 16.19 -3.74 4.91
C PHE A 456 15.27 -4.93 4.65
N ILE A 457 14.18 -5.02 5.41
CA ILE A 457 13.18 -6.08 5.31
C ILE A 457 12.06 -5.61 4.38
N GLY A 458 11.89 -6.23 3.22
CA GLY A 458 10.76 -5.88 2.37
C GLY A 458 10.48 -6.85 1.24
N GLY A 459 9.32 -6.71 0.61
CA GLY A 459 8.86 -7.56 -0.49
C GLY A 459 9.77 -7.48 -1.71
N ARG A 460 9.39 -8.18 -2.79
CA ARG A 460 10.16 -8.27 -4.03
C ARG A 460 10.57 -6.92 -4.64
N GLY A 461 9.84 -5.84 -4.36
CA GLY A 461 10.13 -4.50 -4.88
C GLY A 461 11.31 -3.79 -4.19
N LEU A 462 11.62 -4.15 -2.94
CA LEU A 462 12.61 -3.41 -2.13
C LEU A 462 14.04 -3.48 -2.70
N PRO A 463 14.58 -4.65 -3.14
CA PRO A 463 15.91 -4.69 -3.76
C PRO A 463 16.03 -3.79 -5.00
N GLY A 464 14.99 -3.79 -5.86
CA GLY A 464 14.94 -2.93 -7.03
C GLY A 464 14.96 -1.44 -6.66
N PHE A 465 14.16 -1.07 -5.66
CA PHE A 465 14.16 0.29 -5.11
C PHE A 465 15.54 0.71 -4.57
N LEU A 466 16.19 -0.11 -3.75
CA LEU A 466 17.52 0.18 -3.22
C LEU A 466 18.56 0.31 -4.35
N GLY A 467 18.48 -0.56 -5.36
CA GLY A 467 19.29 -0.45 -6.55
C GLY A 467 19.08 0.87 -7.30
N HIS A 468 17.83 1.37 -7.38
CA HIS A 468 17.54 2.67 -7.97
C HIS A 468 18.18 3.81 -7.16
N LEU A 469 18.03 3.80 -5.84
CA LEU A 469 18.67 4.79 -4.97
C LEU A 469 20.19 4.81 -5.14
N GLN A 470 20.82 3.64 -5.16
CA GLN A 470 22.26 3.53 -5.37
C GLN A 470 22.67 4.07 -6.73
N ARG A 471 21.93 3.76 -7.81
CA ARG A 471 22.23 4.30 -9.15
C ARG A 471 22.12 5.82 -9.19
N ASP A 472 21.04 6.38 -8.66
CA ASP A 472 20.82 7.83 -8.61
C ASP A 472 21.96 8.51 -7.81
N ALA A 473 22.29 7.97 -6.63
CA ALA A 473 23.36 8.51 -5.80
C ALA A 473 24.73 8.42 -6.48
N ARG A 474 25.06 7.30 -7.12
CA ARG A 474 26.32 7.15 -7.88
C ARG A 474 26.42 8.14 -9.04
N ALA A 475 25.30 8.52 -9.64
CA ALA A 475 25.27 9.53 -10.70
C ALA A 475 25.62 10.95 -10.18
N THR A 476 25.56 11.19 -8.87
CA THR A 476 25.98 12.46 -8.26
C THR A 476 27.48 12.53 -7.94
N LEU A 477 28.21 11.42 -8.03
CA LEU A 477 29.64 11.35 -7.69
C LEU A 477 30.51 11.91 -8.83
N SER A 478 31.53 12.67 -8.45
CA SER A 478 32.67 13.00 -9.32
C SER A 478 33.49 11.75 -9.67
N ALA A 479 34.37 11.84 -10.68
CA ALA A 479 35.24 10.74 -11.05
C ALA A 479 36.20 10.31 -9.92
N ALA A 480 36.68 11.28 -9.12
CA ALA A 480 37.54 11.01 -7.97
C ALA A 480 36.79 10.25 -6.87
N GLU A 481 35.60 10.72 -6.49
CA GLU A 481 34.77 10.04 -5.48
C GLU A 481 34.36 8.62 -5.93
N LYS A 482 34.08 8.41 -7.21
CA LYS A 482 33.77 7.06 -7.74
C LYS A 482 34.92 6.09 -7.51
N LYS A 483 36.16 6.53 -7.72
CA LYS A 483 37.36 5.73 -7.46
C LYS A 483 37.55 5.49 -5.97
N GLU A 484 37.26 6.51 -5.15
CA GLU A 484 37.45 6.45 -3.70
C GLU A 484 36.49 5.50 -2.99
N PHE A 485 35.21 5.45 -3.41
CA PHE A 485 34.15 4.68 -2.75
C PHE A 485 33.80 3.37 -3.47
N VAL A 486 34.63 2.93 -4.42
CA VAL A 486 34.38 1.73 -5.25
C VAL A 486 34.14 0.48 -4.40
N ASP A 487 34.83 0.36 -3.27
CA ASP A 487 34.72 -0.72 -2.28
C ASP A 487 33.31 -0.84 -1.67
N LEU A 488 32.56 0.26 -1.64
CA LEU A 488 31.22 0.31 -1.05
C LEU A 488 30.13 -0.14 -2.01
N PHE A 489 30.41 -0.32 -3.30
CA PHE A 489 29.31 -0.51 -4.26
C PHE A 489 29.59 -1.46 -5.43
N GLU A 490 30.80 -2.03 -5.48
CA GLU A 490 31.18 -3.13 -6.40
C GLU A 490 31.33 -4.49 -5.69
N LYS A 491 30.94 -4.62 -4.41
CA LYS A 491 30.94 -5.94 -3.75
C LYS A 491 30.02 -6.91 -4.51
N PRO A 492 30.54 -8.05 -4.99
CA PRO A 492 29.71 -9.08 -5.60
C PRO A 492 28.67 -9.52 -4.57
N ASN A 493 27.41 -9.55 -4.97
CA ASN A 493 26.35 -10.18 -4.19
C ASN A 493 26.51 -11.70 -4.34
N THR A 494 27.59 -12.25 -3.78
CA THR A 494 27.85 -13.69 -3.79
C THR A 494 26.86 -14.31 -2.81
N PRO A 495 26.02 -15.25 -3.24
CA PRO A 495 25.19 -15.99 -2.30
C PRO A 495 26.10 -16.62 -1.23
N PRO A 496 25.65 -16.77 0.03
CA PRO A 496 26.42 -17.52 1.00
C PRO A 496 26.77 -18.90 0.43
N PRO A 497 27.91 -19.50 0.79
CA PRO A 497 28.28 -20.83 0.31
C PRO A 497 27.15 -21.83 0.56
N LEU A 498 27.02 -22.82 -0.32
CA LEU A 498 26.06 -23.90 -0.11
C LEU A 498 26.44 -24.65 1.18
N PRO A 499 25.46 -25.06 2.00
CA PRO A 499 25.75 -25.94 3.12
C PRO A 499 26.42 -27.21 2.61
N ASP A 500 27.42 -27.69 3.34
CA ASP A 500 28.01 -28.98 3.06
C ASP A 500 27.00 -30.08 3.40
N LEU A 501 26.60 -30.85 2.39
CA LEU A 501 25.66 -31.97 2.50
C LEU A 501 26.35 -33.31 2.24
N SER A 502 27.68 -33.34 2.07
CA SER A 502 28.43 -34.52 1.63
C SER A 502 28.29 -35.73 2.57
N GLU A 503 28.04 -35.49 3.86
CA GLU A 503 27.85 -36.55 4.86
C GLU A 503 26.40 -37.07 4.95
N ARG A 504 25.43 -36.41 4.30
CA ARG A 504 24.02 -36.83 4.37
C ARG A 504 23.73 -37.95 3.37
N GLN A 505 23.12 -39.02 3.86
CA GLN A 505 22.63 -40.13 3.05
C GLN A 505 21.11 -40.04 2.87
N LEU A 506 20.61 -40.71 1.84
CA LEU A 506 19.18 -40.91 1.65
C LEU A 506 18.61 -41.65 2.87
N VAL A 507 17.65 -41.02 3.55
CA VAL A 507 16.93 -41.62 4.68
C VAL A 507 15.69 -42.35 4.17
N LYS A 508 14.83 -41.65 3.44
CA LYS A 508 13.58 -42.18 2.88
C LYS A 508 12.97 -41.19 1.88
N GLU A 509 12.38 -41.69 0.79
CA GLU A 509 11.45 -40.89 -0.02
C GLU A 509 10.14 -40.70 0.77
N TRP A 510 10.01 -39.56 1.45
CA TRP A 510 8.90 -39.33 2.37
C TRP A 510 7.59 -39.08 1.63
N LYS A 511 6.52 -39.75 2.05
CA LYS A 511 5.14 -39.45 1.63
C LYS A 511 4.38 -38.79 2.76
N LEU A 512 3.32 -38.05 2.43
CA LEU A 512 2.49 -37.37 3.43
C LEU A 512 2.00 -38.36 4.51
N VAL A 513 1.58 -39.55 4.09
CA VAL A 513 1.07 -40.62 4.97
C VAL A 513 2.09 -41.07 6.03
N ASP A 514 3.40 -40.98 5.73
CA ASP A 514 4.48 -41.41 6.63
C ASP A 514 4.67 -40.47 7.82
N LEU A 515 4.24 -39.22 7.67
CA LEU A 515 4.50 -38.12 8.60
C LEU A 515 3.23 -37.60 9.27
N GLU A 516 2.05 -37.87 8.70
CA GLU A 516 0.74 -37.44 9.20
C GLU A 516 0.52 -37.71 10.68
N ALA A 517 0.82 -38.93 11.14
CA ALA A 517 0.65 -39.31 12.54
C ALA A 517 1.53 -38.50 13.51
N GLY A 518 2.57 -37.83 13.01
CA GLY A 518 3.48 -37.01 13.81
C GLY A 518 3.17 -35.52 13.81
N LEU A 519 2.14 -35.06 13.08
CA LEU A 519 1.89 -33.63 12.88
C LEU A 519 1.29 -32.91 14.09
N ASN A 520 0.81 -33.63 15.11
CA ASN A 520 0.25 -33.07 16.35
C ASN A 520 1.33 -32.86 17.45
N PHE A 521 2.51 -32.37 17.09
CA PHE A 521 3.60 -32.08 18.04
C PHE A 521 3.48 -30.67 18.65
N GLU A 522 4.07 -30.44 19.82
CA GLU A 522 4.23 -29.08 20.36
C GLU A 522 5.52 -28.44 19.84
N ALA A 523 5.43 -27.24 19.27
CA ALA A 523 6.58 -26.54 18.73
C ALA A 523 7.45 -25.98 19.89
N SER A 524 8.69 -26.45 20.02
CA SER A 524 9.63 -26.06 21.09
C SER A 524 10.79 -25.20 20.57
N SER A 525 11.42 -24.43 21.47
CA SER A 525 12.60 -23.60 21.15
C SER A 525 13.80 -24.42 20.66
N GLN A 526 13.98 -25.65 21.19
CA GLN A 526 15.01 -26.57 20.74
C GLN A 526 14.71 -27.14 19.34
N GLY A 527 13.44 -27.49 19.07
CA GLY A 527 12.98 -27.87 17.74
C GLY A 527 13.15 -26.73 16.73
N ARG A 528 12.97 -25.49 17.16
CA ARG A 528 13.18 -24.29 16.33
C ARG A 528 14.61 -24.13 15.83
N ALA A 529 15.61 -24.30 16.70
CA ALA A 529 17.01 -24.19 16.31
C ALA A 529 17.43 -25.31 15.34
N SER A 530 16.95 -26.52 15.58
CA SER A 530 17.10 -27.68 14.67
C SER A 530 16.45 -27.39 13.31
N GLY A 531 15.19 -26.94 13.31
CA GLY A 531 14.44 -26.60 12.10
C GLY A 531 15.07 -25.49 11.27
N ARG A 532 15.65 -24.47 11.89
CA ARG A 532 16.41 -23.42 11.17
C ARG A 532 17.62 -24.00 10.42
N LYS A 533 18.34 -24.98 11.01
CA LYS A 533 19.45 -25.66 10.33
C LYS A 533 18.94 -26.46 9.13
N VAL A 534 17.85 -27.20 9.30
CA VAL A 534 17.19 -27.95 8.22
C VAL A 534 16.75 -27.00 7.10
N PHE A 535 16.16 -25.85 7.44
CA PHE A 535 15.75 -24.83 6.47
C PHE A 535 16.91 -24.32 5.60
N ALA A 536 18.11 -24.19 6.19
CA ALA A 536 19.31 -23.83 5.44
C ALA A 536 19.84 -25.01 4.60
N GLN A 537 19.93 -26.20 5.19
CA GLN A 537 20.48 -27.42 4.57
C GLN A 537 19.62 -27.92 3.39
N ALA A 538 18.29 -27.89 3.53
CA ALA A 538 17.34 -28.19 2.46
C ALA A 538 17.25 -27.07 1.40
N LEU A 539 18.12 -26.05 1.48
CA LEU A 539 18.20 -24.90 0.57
C LEU A 539 16.92 -24.05 0.51
N CYS A 540 15.98 -24.22 1.44
CA CYS A 540 14.76 -23.43 1.50
C CYS A 540 15.07 -21.94 1.57
N SER A 541 16.12 -21.54 2.29
CA SER A 541 16.56 -20.14 2.38
C SER A 541 17.03 -19.52 1.06
N ARG A 542 17.37 -20.32 0.04
CA ARG A 542 17.72 -19.77 -1.29
C ARG A 542 16.54 -19.15 -1.98
N CYS A 543 15.36 -19.75 -1.80
CA CYS A 543 14.17 -19.34 -2.49
C CYS A 543 13.19 -18.62 -1.57
N HIS A 544 13.11 -18.99 -0.31
CA HIS A 544 12.10 -18.51 0.62
C HIS A 544 12.72 -17.66 1.72
N ARG A 545 12.06 -16.53 1.99
CA ARG A 545 12.34 -15.74 3.17
C ARG A 545 11.57 -16.28 4.38
N HIS A 546 12.22 -16.26 5.54
CA HIS A 546 11.61 -16.45 6.85
C HIS A 546 12.34 -15.54 7.85
N GLY A 547 11.63 -14.55 8.41
CA GLY A 547 12.22 -13.46 9.17
C GLY A 547 13.15 -12.58 8.31
N LEU A 548 14.39 -12.45 8.78
CA LEU A 548 15.46 -11.70 8.09
C LEU A 548 16.27 -12.58 7.13
N GLU A 549 15.99 -13.88 7.08
CA GLU A 549 16.81 -14.86 6.36
C GLU A 549 16.14 -15.30 5.06
N GLY A 550 16.93 -15.39 4.00
CA GLY A 550 16.57 -16.06 2.75
C GLY A 550 16.22 -15.14 1.57
N GLY A 551 15.84 -15.76 0.46
CA GLY A 551 15.64 -15.11 -0.84
C GLY A 551 14.17 -14.82 -1.18
N PRO A 552 13.89 -13.92 -2.15
CA PRO A 552 12.52 -13.58 -2.54
C PRO A 552 12.01 -14.37 -3.77
N VAL A 553 12.58 -15.53 -4.12
CA VAL A 553 12.27 -16.32 -5.35
C VAL A 553 10.98 -17.14 -5.23
N GLY A 554 10.64 -17.58 -4.02
CA GLY A 554 9.41 -18.25 -3.64
C GLY A 554 8.56 -17.39 -2.70
N PRO A 555 7.40 -17.91 -2.25
CA PRO A 555 6.58 -17.28 -1.23
C PRO A 555 7.35 -16.99 0.06
N GLU A 556 7.04 -15.85 0.68
CA GLU A 556 7.51 -15.49 2.01
C GLU A 556 6.85 -16.40 3.06
N LEU A 557 7.64 -17.02 3.94
CA LEU A 557 7.19 -18.08 4.85
C LEU A 557 7.02 -17.65 6.31
N THR A 558 7.36 -16.42 6.70
CA THR A 558 7.29 -15.96 8.10
C THR A 558 5.89 -16.14 8.71
N TYR A 559 4.83 -15.95 7.93
CA TYR A 559 3.44 -16.02 8.40
C TYR A 559 2.60 -17.05 7.67
N VAL A 560 3.23 -18.02 7.01
CA VAL A 560 2.55 -18.97 6.13
C VAL A 560 1.62 -19.92 6.90
N SER A 561 1.96 -20.25 8.15
CA SER A 561 1.17 -21.07 9.07
C SER A 561 -0.19 -20.47 9.44
N ARG A 562 -0.39 -19.16 9.21
CA ARG A 562 -1.72 -18.53 9.39
C ARG A 562 -2.70 -18.90 8.29
N ARG A 563 -2.20 -19.42 7.16
CA ARG A 563 -2.95 -19.66 5.91
C ARG A 563 -3.16 -21.14 5.64
N PHE A 564 -2.17 -21.95 6.02
CA PHE A 564 -2.10 -23.38 5.71
C PHE A 564 -1.86 -24.17 6.99
N SER A 565 -2.52 -25.33 7.11
CA SER A 565 -2.26 -26.26 8.20
C SER A 565 -0.89 -26.92 8.05
N ARG A 566 -0.36 -27.55 9.11
CA ARG A 566 0.89 -28.33 9.04
C ARG A 566 0.84 -29.40 7.95
N ARG A 567 -0.33 -30.06 7.81
CA ARG A 567 -0.57 -31.08 6.78
C ARG A 567 -0.49 -30.48 5.38
N ASP A 568 -1.11 -29.32 5.17
CA ASP A 568 -1.07 -28.63 3.89
C ASP A 568 0.36 -28.20 3.54
N LEU A 569 1.06 -27.56 4.48
CA LEU A 569 2.46 -27.14 4.30
C LEU A 569 3.35 -28.33 3.95
N LEU A 570 3.24 -29.44 4.69
CA LEU A 570 4.02 -30.63 4.41
C LEU A 570 3.69 -31.22 3.04
N ALA A 571 2.41 -31.25 2.66
CA ALA A 571 2.00 -31.73 1.34
C ALA A 571 2.59 -30.87 0.21
N GLU A 572 2.63 -29.55 0.35
CA GLU A 572 3.24 -28.64 -0.62
C GLU A 572 4.78 -28.78 -0.68
N ILE A 573 5.44 -29.14 0.44
CA ILE A 573 6.90 -29.36 0.46
C ILE A 573 7.26 -30.70 -0.20
N LEU A 574 6.50 -31.75 0.07
CA LEU A 574 6.74 -33.09 -0.47
C LEU A 574 6.35 -33.20 -1.96
N ASP A 575 5.30 -32.49 -2.39
CA ASP A 575 4.85 -32.44 -3.78
C ASP A 575 4.72 -30.98 -4.27
N PRO A 576 5.86 -30.31 -4.55
CA PRO A 576 5.87 -28.88 -4.89
C PRO A 576 5.21 -28.55 -6.24
N SER A 577 4.96 -29.54 -7.10
CA SER A 577 4.32 -29.34 -8.40
C SER A 577 2.80 -29.57 -8.36
N ARG A 578 2.25 -30.04 -7.23
CA ARG A 578 0.81 -30.25 -7.04
C ARG A 578 -0.03 -29.00 -7.30
N SER A 579 0.41 -27.87 -6.73
CA SER A 579 -0.31 -26.60 -6.78
C SER A 579 0.66 -25.43 -6.81
N ILE A 580 0.98 -24.94 -8.01
CA ILE A 580 1.91 -23.82 -8.17
C ILE A 580 1.11 -22.51 -8.21
N ALA A 581 1.38 -21.62 -7.25
CA ALA A 581 0.80 -20.28 -7.26
C ALA A 581 1.26 -19.51 -8.52
N GLU A 582 0.30 -18.88 -9.19
CA GLU A 582 0.48 -18.22 -10.50
C GLU A 582 1.66 -17.23 -10.55
N ASN A 583 1.87 -16.43 -9.51
CA ASN A 583 2.97 -15.47 -9.41
C ASN A 583 4.36 -16.12 -9.32
N TYR A 584 4.43 -17.42 -9.08
CA TYR A 584 5.66 -18.20 -8.91
C TYR A 584 5.79 -19.29 -9.98
N GLN A 585 4.77 -19.46 -10.81
CA GLN A 585 4.76 -20.48 -11.86
C GLN A 585 5.67 -20.07 -13.01
N THR A 586 6.56 -20.97 -13.40
CA THR A 586 7.43 -20.75 -14.55
C THR A 586 6.59 -20.64 -15.82
N VAL A 587 6.83 -19.58 -16.57
CA VAL A 587 6.22 -19.35 -17.87
C VAL A 587 7.24 -19.72 -18.94
N VAL A 588 6.80 -20.49 -19.92
CA VAL A 588 7.56 -20.80 -21.12
C VAL A 588 6.99 -19.97 -22.27
N LEU A 589 7.85 -19.14 -22.85
CA LEU A 589 7.54 -18.24 -23.94
C LEU A 589 8.16 -18.78 -25.22
N GLU A 590 7.34 -19.00 -26.22
CA GLU A 590 7.78 -19.26 -27.58
C GLU A 590 7.77 -17.94 -28.33
N LEU A 591 8.93 -17.48 -28.78
CA LEU A 591 9.08 -16.22 -29.49
C LEU A 591 8.92 -16.44 -31.00
N LYS A 592 8.50 -15.38 -31.69
CA LYS A 592 8.36 -15.36 -33.16
C LYS A 592 9.68 -15.58 -33.90
N ASP A 593 10.82 -15.37 -33.23
CA ASP A 593 12.16 -15.63 -33.76
C ASP A 593 12.65 -17.08 -33.53
N GLY A 594 11.79 -17.96 -33.00
CA GLY A 594 12.09 -19.37 -32.75
C GLY A 594 12.73 -19.65 -31.38
N ARG A 595 13.12 -18.63 -30.60
CA ARG A 595 13.65 -18.87 -29.25
C ARG A 595 12.56 -19.31 -28.28
N VAL A 596 12.92 -20.22 -27.39
CA VAL A 596 12.08 -20.63 -26.25
C VAL A 596 12.74 -20.16 -24.97
N LEU A 597 12.07 -19.29 -24.22
CA LEU A 597 12.57 -18.76 -22.95
C LEU A 597 11.69 -19.30 -21.81
N SER A 598 12.32 -19.76 -20.74
CA SER A 598 11.63 -20.28 -19.55
C SER A 598 12.07 -19.46 -18.34
N GLY A 599 11.11 -18.97 -17.55
CA GLY A 599 11.42 -18.18 -16.37
C GLY A 599 10.19 -17.73 -15.59
N GLN A 600 10.41 -17.05 -14.47
CA GLN A 600 9.32 -16.39 -13.74
C GLN A 600 9.01 -15.05 -14.39
N VAL A 601 7.73 -14.78 -14.61
CA VAL A 601 7.29 -13.43 -14.97
C VAL A 601 7.42 -12.55 -13.73
N ILE A 602 8.24 -11.52 -13.83
CA ILE A 602 8.35 -10.51 -12.78
C ILE A 602 7.32 -9.43 -13.08
N PRO A 603 6.30 -9.24 -12.22
CA PRO A 603 5.29 -8.22 -12.45
C PRO A 603 5.96 -6.86 -12.53
N ASN A 604 5.66 -6.14 -13.59
CA ASN A 604 5.84 -4.70 -13.59
C ASN A 604 4.61 -4.08 -12.90
N LEU A 605 4.77 -2.87 -12.36
CA LEU A 605 3.63 -2.08 -11.84
C LEU A 605 2.71 -1.55 -12.96
N ASP A 606 2.95 -1.97 -14.20
CA ASP A 606 2.21 -1.56 -15.37
C ASP A 606 1.88 -2.78 -16.23
N TYR A 607 0.74 -3.41 -15.94
CA TYR A 607 0.25 -4.54 -16.72
C TYR A 607 0.10 -4.21 -18.22
N ARG A 608 0.07 -2.93 -18.61
CA ARG A 608 -0.01 -2.44 -19.99
C ARG A 608 1.35 -2.25 -20.67
N ASP A 609 2.49 -2.34 -19.96
CA ASP A 609 3.82 -2.18 -20.58
C ASP A 609 3.91 -3.11 -21.80
N PRO A 610 4.36 -2.62 -22.97
CA PRO A 610 4.49 -3.44 -24.16
C PRO A 610 5.53 -4.55 -24.02
N HIS A 611 6.29 -4.58 -22.91
CA HIS A 611 7.26 -5.59 -22.60
C HIS A 611 6.89 -6.38 -21.34
N LEU A 612 7.22 -7.66 -21.39
CA LEU A 612 7.27 -8.58 -20.26
C LEU A 612 8.67 -8.56 -19.64
N GLN A 613 8.75 -8.69 -18.31
CA GLN A 613 10.01 -8.94 -17.61
C GLN A 613 10.07 -10.41 -17.20
N LEU A 614 11.08 -11.13 -17.68
CA LEU A 614 11.26 -12.56 -17.39
C LEU A 614 12.58 -12.77 -16.62
N ALA A 615 12.50 -13.33 -15.43
CA ALA A 615 13.65 -13.83 -14.69
C ALA A 615 13.92 -15.28 -15.12
N ILE A 616 14.94 -15.47 -15.96
CA ILE A 616 15.31 -16.78 -16.52
C ILE A 616 16.15 -17.58 -15.51
N ASP A 617 17.00 -16.89 -14.74
CA ASP A 617 17.84 -17.51 -13.72
C ASP A 617 17.17 -17.40 -12.34
N PRO A 618 16.71 -18.53 -11.74
CA PRO A 618 16.04 -18.50 -10.45
C PRO A 618 16.97 -18.15 -9.28
N LEU A 619 18.29 -18.31 -9.43
CA LEU A 619 19.27 -17.90 -8.42
C LEU A 619 19.66 -16.42 -8.58
N ARG A 620 19.33 -15.81 -9.71
CA ARG A 620 19.55 -14.39 -10.03
C ARG A 620 18.26 -13.74 -10.51
N PRO A 621 17.22 -13.67 -9.66
CA PRO A 621 15.93 -13.07 -10.04
C PRO A 621 16.03 -11.57 -10.36
N ASP A 622 17.13 -10.92 -9.98
CA ASP A 622 17.47 -9.54 -10.33
C ASP A 622 17.86 -9.37 -11.82
N LYS A 623 18.30 -10.44 -12.48
CA LYS A 623 18.72 -10.42 -13.88
C LYS A 623 17.52 -10.64 -14.80
N LEU A 624 16.82 -9.54 -15.10
CA LEU A 624 15.61 -9.55 -15.91
C LEU A 624 15.92 -9.50 -17.41
N THR A 625 15.26 -10.38 -18.17
CA THR A 625 15.20 -10.31 -19.63
C THR A 625 13.92 -9.57 -20.04
N ARG A 626 14.08 -8.46 -20.78
CA ARG A 626 12.94 -7.67 -21.29
C ARG A 626 12.52 -8.21 -22.65
N ILE A 627 11.26 -8.61 -22.79
CA ILE A 627 10.72 -9.27 -23.98
C ILE A 627 9.52 -8.48 -24.48
N ALA A 628 9.49 -8.07 -25.75
CA ALA A 628 8.32 -7.41 -26.31
C ALA A 628 7.13 -8.39 -26.34
N LYS A 629 5.96 -8.00 -25.81
CA LYS A 629 4.76 -8.85 -25.81
C LYS A 629 4.34 -9.22 -27.23
N THR A 630 4.56 -8.32 -28.19
CA THR A 630 4.29 -8.54 -29.62
C THR A 630 5.24 -9.55 -30.29
N SER A 631 6.40 -9.84 -29.70
CA SER A 631 7.32 -10.88 -30.19
C SER A 631 6.99 -12.27 -29.65
N ILE A 632 6.04 -12.40 -28.72
CA ILE A 632 5.61 -13.69 -28.19
C ILE A 632 4.63 -14.32 -29.17
N HIS A 633 4.96 -15.54 -29.64
CA HIS A 633 4.08 -16.36 -30.45
C HIS A 633 3.10 -17.15 -29.58
N ALA A 634 3.61 -17.82 -28.54
CA ALA A 634 2.80 -18.58 -27.59
C ALA A 634 3.33 -18.46 -26.16
N THR A 635 2.42 -18.55 -25.20
CA THR A 635 2.72 -18.57 -23.77
C THR A 635 2.12 -19.83 -23.16
N ARG A 636 2.94 -20.65 -22.50
CA ARG A 636 2.46 -21.79 -21.71
C ARG A 636 3.01 -21.73 -20.30
N ARG A 637 2.27 -22.29 -19.34
CA ARG A 637 2.72 -22.38 -17.94
C ARG A 637 3.27 -23.77 -17.67
N SER A 638 4.45 -23.83 -17.06
CA SER A 638 5.06 -25.09 -16.65
C SER A 638 4.21 -25.76 -15.57
N PRO A 639 3.86 -27.05 -15.71
CA PRO A 639 3.25 -27.81 -14.63
C PRO A 639 4.26 -28.19 -13.53
N VAL A 640 5.57 -27.97 -13.76
CA VAL A 640 6.65 -28.30 -12.84
C VAL A 640 7.11 -27.06 -12.08
N SER A 641 7.23 -27.19 -10.76
CA SER A 641 7.70 -26.15 -9.85
C SER A 641 9.21 -25.91 -9.96
N LEU A 642 9.67 -24.71 -9.61
CA LEU A 642 11.09 -24.42 -9.42
C LEU A 642 11.63 -24.97 -8.10
N MET A 643 10.74 -25.26 -7.14
CA MET A 643 11.12 -25.96 -5.92
C MET A 643 11.36 -27.45 -6.25
N PRO A 644 12.57 -27.98 -6.04
CA PRO A 644 12.85 -29.39 -6.31
C PRO A 644 11.99 -30.32 -5.45
N ALA A 645 11.64 -31.48 -5.99
CA ALA A 645 11.08 -32.58 -5.20
C ALA A 645 12.22 -33.30 -4.43
N GLY A 646 11.86 -34.04 -3.38
CA GLY A 646 12.82 -34.85 -2.60
C GLY A 646 13.75 -34.06 -1.67
N LEU A 647 13.50 -32.77 -1.44
CA LEU A 647 14.32 -31.91 -0.56
C LEU A 647 14.42 -32.42 0.89
N LEU A 648 13.48 -33.26 1.32
CA LEU A 648 13.41 -33.80 2.67
C LEU A 648 13.98 -35.22 2.79
N ASP A 649 14.38 -35.86 1.69
CA ASP A 649 14.63 -37.31 1.68
C ASP A 649 15.90 -37.72 2.44
N THR A 650 16.82 -36.77 2.67
CA THR A 650 18.02 -36.94 3.49
C THR A 650 17.85 -36.52 4.95
N PHE A 651 16.61 -36.21 5.37
CA PHE A 651 16.30 -35.77 6.73
C PHE A 651 15.47 -36.83 7.45
N SER A 652 15.76 -36.98 8.75
CA SER A 652 14.97 -37.83 9.64
C SER A 652 13.57 -37.25 9.86
N ARG A 653 12.63 -38.12 10.27
CA ARG A 653 11.27 -37.69 10.67
C ARG A 653 11.31 -36.55 11.69
N LYS A 654 12.22 -36.61 12.68
CA LYS A 654 12.35 -35.57 13.70
C LYS A 654 12.78 -34.23 13.10
N GLU A 655 13.77 -34.23 12.23
CA GLU A 655 14.26 -33.01 11.56
C GLU A 655 13.18 -32.36 10.68
N ILE A 656 12.34 -33.17 10.02
CA ILE A 656 11.23 -32.66 9.22
C ILE A 656 10.15 -32.01 10.10
N LEU A 657 9.83 -32.60 11.25
CA LEU A 657 8.90 -31.98 12.20
C LEU A 657 9.48 -30.70 12.82
N ASP A 658 10.78 -30.70 13.13
CA ASP A 658 11.51 -29.51 13.61
C ASP A 658 11.51 -28.40 12.53
N LEU A 659 11.63 -28.72 11.24
CA LEU A 659 11.47 -27.77 10.12
C LEU A 659 10.07 -27.14 10.11
N LEU A 660 9.02 -27.95 10.27
CA LEU A 660 7.64 -27.43 10.35
C LEU A 660 7.46 -26.54 11.58
N ALA A 661 8.09 -26.88 12.71
CA ALA A 661 8.10 -26.06 13.92
C ALA A 661 8.75 -24.69 13.66
N TRP A 662 9.89 -24.66 12.96
CA TRP A 662 10.55 -23.42 12.54
C TRP A 662 9.65 -22.56 11.67
N ILE A 663 9.02 -23.13 10.65
CA ILE A 663 8.11 -22.41 9.75
C ILE A 663 6.87 -21.89 10.51
N GLU A 664 6.37 -22.66 11.48
CA GLU A 664 5.17 -22.30 12.24
C GLU A 664 5.38 -21.17 13.25
N LEU A 665 6.48 -21.22 14.01
CA LEU A 665 6.78 -20.27 15.08
C LEU A 665 7.08 -18.85 14.57
N GLY A 666 7.20 -18.66 13.24
CA GLY A 666 7.54 -17.38 12.62
C GLY A 666 8.93 -16.88 13.03
N ALA A 667 9.28 -15.66 12.63
CA ALA A 667 10.35 -14.93 13.27
C ALA A 667 9.80 -14.27 14.53
N ASP A 668 10.50 -14.39 15.66
CA ASP A 668 10.04 -13.87 16.95
C ASP A 668 9.70 -12.39 16.91
N LYS A 669 8.79 -12.02 17.81
CA LYS A 669 8.36 -10.65 18.14
C LYS A 669 9.46 -9.76 18.75
N ASP A 670 10.72 -10.20 18.76
CA ASP A 670 11.83 -9.48 19.39
C ASP A 670 12.60 -8.54 18.44
N GLY A 671 12.08 -8.32 17.23
CA GLY A 671 12.44 -7.17 16.40
C GLY A 671 11.44 -6.04 16.61
N GLY A 672 11.62 -5.27 17.69
CA GLY A 672 10.81 -4.07 18.01
C GLY A 672 10.85 -2.98 16.94
#